data_AF-A0A938ILU9-F1
#
_entry.id   AF-A0A938ILU9-F1
#
_cell.length_a   1.000
_cell.length_b   1.000
_cell.length_c   1.000
_cell.angle_alpha   90.00
_cell.angle_beta   90.00
_cell.angle_gamma   90.00
#
_symmetry.space_group_name_H-M   'P 1'
#
loop_
_entity.id
_entity.type
_entity.pdbx_description
1 polymer ?
#
loop_
_entity_poly.entity_id
_entity_poly.type
_entity_poly.pdbx_seq_one_letter_code
_entity_poly.pdbx_strand_id
1 'polypeptide(L)'
;MTTKLEPISLNGCRHDVLGHALKAIGVLRAISTCAAPEDCDPNVEGWWNPDSAAFMIRSARYPDAASLVRFFAEKYRPTPIIAAWNKSGGVTDKIEVTISCRSGDVSKFRADNEAVLEASGLKATKKLSKAGAIVFTVSDTANLDDLRQRAMDAGLVCSHKEKQARGRVTTEVTIASGIGALEEFREQQAEVLAELGFKKDKKLSKDGLLKFSTDSSIRPSVEQLVLDFNASFTNASNDPNPGDNTETQPSNGPLKVTIVAKESGKKDGVLPNAAKLLSGDQGFQRCLELARQYVDSLQGTGDEDSAGEDVFLRYRDQLPDAVAESFDALCALHISQQNDNPLFVRRGRPGDKVNADIFLNFWDYFATFRKNPSPLTEASLFGGRLVGSGIAAGDRRGKGTPFFPDAIKSYNQGTDWVTEDFPFCPLDYLLAVEGALAMRGATSKTLSARSRSRAAFPFVFEGAETMTDEQGKSLRVGSSFWLPIWTQPTPFGELQSFILDCQARLPGRDCRFSSDFARAIRSQGVDAGFFAFQEFQFRLKGANVPWTTAGRFVPSSGTAMAGVLNELLAPVDASGFLDQFEFNRERKSDLHPLRAPVLEAIETAAAEPSASKIVEVLCSLATLNSQLARSKSLREKVGGGRVTFVPPLRCEDWSVALLDLECDPEFEIARALASIRGHEKQPDGTYSEVEPFLGSLVPLRRKQNGWYLPDPPSSQAVWSGIDLARDLSSVLARRVLDSAKDVRPAFVGRCSARLRTILAFLRGELDDRRIARLVEALSLIDWRPSVRRTEINDRQESGQEELDPVPVAYAAVRSLLEVASDLPRAEPNKAVEQTGPRAKVQRTIALLSRQEPRMATAATVDALHRLAIVAVPNPYGEESRREKPRLAGRDVVQVTESLIVDVDSARRLAAAVLIPLDWRDRSTLVRSITLPQTIK
;
A
#
# COMPACT_ATOMS: atom_id res chain seq x y z
N MET A 1 4.54 -30.26 -45.72
CA MET A 1 3.34 -29.66 -45.08
C MET A 1 3.58 -29.69 -43.59
N THR A 2 4.04 -28.59 -42.99
CA THR A 2 4.17 -28.45 -41.54
C THR A 2 2.78 -28.25 -40.97
N THR A 3 2.25 -29.25 -40.28
CA THR A 3 1.03 -29.12 -39.46
C THR A 3 1.27 -28.00 -38.46
N LYS A 4 0.54 -26.91 -38.60
CA LYS A 4 0.66 -25.74 -37.73
C LYS A 4 0.14 -26.16 -36.35
N LEU A 5 1.03 -26.25 -35.37
CA LEU A 5 0.67 -26.53 -33.97
C LEU A 5 -0.29 -25.45 -33.46
N GLU A 6 -1.50 -25.84 -33.12
CA GLU A 6 -2.50 -24.92 -32.58
C GLU A 6 -2.23 -24.65 -31.09
N PRO A 7 -2.39 -23.41 -30.62
CA PRO A 7 -2.23 -23.07 -29.21
C PRO A 7 -3.45 -23.50 -28.39
N ILE A 8 -3.20 -23.91 -27.15
CA ILE A 8 -4.22 -24.32 -26.19
C ILE A 8 -4.59 -23.13 -25.30
N SER A 9 -5.88 -22.82 -25.18
CA SER A 9 -6.38 -21.77 -24.28
C SER A 9 -6.59 -22.29 -22.86
N LEU A 10 -5.91 -21.70 -21.88
CA LEU A 10 -6.03 -22.02 -20.46
C LEU A 10 -6.97 -21.01 -19.77
N ASN A 11 -8.28 -21.24 -19.91
CA ASN A 11 -9.32 -20.32 -19.42
C ASN A 11 -9.30 -20.14 -17.88
N GLY A 12 -8.70 -21.06 -17.14
CA GLY A 12 -8.48 -20.93 -15.70
C GLY A 12 -7.34 -19.97 -15.32
N CYS A 13 -6.56 -19.50 -16.28
CA CYS A 13 -5.37 -18.67 -16.08
C CYS A 13 -5.60 -17.24 -16.61
N ARG A 14 -6.13 -16.35 -15.77
CA ARG A 14 -6.34 -14.93 -16.08
C ARG A 14 -5.26 -14.04 -15.48
N HIS A 15 -4.99 -12.89 -16.10
CA HIS A 15 -3.98 -11.92 -15.62
C HIS A 15 -4.51 -10.93 -14.56
N ASP A 16 -5.83 -10.82 -14.38
CA ASP A 16 -6.49 -9.87 -13.47
C ASP A 16 -6.65 -10.40 -12.03
N VAL A 17 -6.27 -11.66 -11.78
CA VAL A 17 -6.26 -12.30 -10.46
C VAL A 17 -4.86 -12.82 -10.17
N LEU A 18 -4.21 -12.35 -9.09
CA LEU A 18 -2.80 -12.64 -8.79
C LEU A 18 -2.50 -14.15 -8.82
N GLY A 19 -3.28 -14.96 -8.11
CA GLY A 19 -3.08 -16.42 -8.09
C GLY A 19 -3.24 -17.09 -9.45
N HIS A 20 -4.14 -16.60 -10.31
CA HIS A 20 -4.31 -17.12 -11.67
C HIS A 20 -3.17 -16.69 -12.60
N ALA A 21 -2.69 -15.46 -12.45
CA ALA A 21 -1.57 -14.94 -13.21
C ALA A 21 -0.27 -15.69 -12.89
N LEU A 22 0.01 -15.87 -11.60
CA LEU A 22 1.16 -16.67 -11.16
C LEU A 22 1.01 -18.13 -11.58
N LYS A 23 -0.21 -18.70 -11.49
CA LYS A 23 -0.49 -20.04 -12.03
C LYS A 23 -0.12 -20.14 -13.50
N ALA A 24 -0.46 -19.15 -14.33
CA ALA A 24 -0.12 -19.16 -15.76
C ALA A 24 1.40 -19.31 -15.99
N ILE A 25 2.18 -18.50 -15.27
CA ILE A 25 3.66 -18.56 -15.30
C ILE A 25 4.15 -19.90 -14.73
N GLY A 26 3.50 -20.40 -13.69
CA GLY A 26 3.78 -21.71 -13.09
C GLY A 26 3.53 -22.88 -14.04
N VAL A 27 2.51 -22.81 -14.91
CA VAL A 27 2.27 -23.82 -15.96
C VAL A 27 3.43 -23.83 -16.95
N LEU A 28 3.82 -22.64 -17.44
CA LEU A 28 4.91 -22.48 -18.39
C LEU A 28 6.23 -23.02 -17.81
N ARG A 29 6.54 -22.64 -16.56
CA ARG A 29 7.70 -23.16 -15.82
C ARG A 29 7.60 -24.67 -15.61
N ALA A 30 6.44 -25.18 -15.21
CA ALA A 30 6.27 -26.59 -14.89
C ALA A 30 6.59 -27.50 -16.07
N ILE A 31 6.07 -27.17 -17.26
CA ILE A 31 6.32 -27.93 -18.49
C ILE A 31 7.77 -27.81 -18.95
N SER A 32 8.39 -26.64 -18.73
CA SER A 32 9.77 -26.38 -19.11
C SER A 32 10.79 -27.08 -18.22
N THR A 33 10.56 -27.17 -16.90
CA THR A 33 11.62 -27.55 -15.93
C THR A 33 11.19 -28.49 -14.80
N CYS A 34 9.89 -28.67 -14.54
CA CYS A 34 9.38 -29.45 -13.39
C CYS A 34 8.95 -30.87 -13.77
N ALA A 35 9.82 -31.62 -14.44
CA ALA A 35 9.66 -33.03 -14.74
C ALA A 35 11.04 -33.70 -14.95
N ALA A 36 11.06 -34.99 -15.29
CA ALA A 36 12.30 -35.61 -15.75
C ALA A 36 12.78 -34.95 -17.05
N PRO A 37 14.11 -34.84 -17.32
CA PRO A 37 14.62 -34.15 -18.51
C PRO A 37 13.99 -34.61 -19.83
N GLU A 38 13.70 -35.89 -19.94
CA GLU A 38 13.06 -36.52 -21.10
C GLU A 38 11.58 -36.20 -21.25
N ASP A 39 10.91 -35.70 -20.20
CA ASP A 39 9.49 -35.33 -20.17
C ASP A 39 9.28 -33.81 -20.22
N CYS A 40 10.32 -33.00 -20.01
CA CYS A 40 10.26 -31.55 -20.16
C CYS A 40 10.17 -31.10 -21.63
N ASP A 41 9.57 -29.94 -21.86
CA ASP A 41 9.64 -29.22 -23.14
C ASP A 41 10.24 -27.81 -22.91
N PRO A 42 11.57 -27.64 -23.03
CA PRO A 42 12.21 -26.34 -22.84
C PRO A 42 11.76 -25.25 -23.84
N ASN A 43 11.15 -25.66 -24.95
CA ASN A 43 10.67 -24.77 -26.00
C ASN A 43 9.16 -24.50 -25.89
N VAL A 44 8.51 -24.88 -24.78
CA VAL A 44 7.11 -24.52 -24.54
C VAL A 44 6.97 -23.01 -24.52
N GLU A 45 6.03 -22.46 -25.29
CA GLU A 45 5.78 -21.03 -25.37
C GLU A 45 4.46 -20.69 -24.66
N GLY A 46 4.43 -19.58 -23.94
CA GLY A 46 3.22 -19.05 -23.31
C GLY A 46 3.03 -17.55 -23.54
N TRP A 47 1.79 -17.08 -23.62
CA TRP A 47 1.43 -15.67 -23.79
C TRP A 47 -0.03 -15.40 -23.43
N TRP A 48 -0.42 -14.14 -23.19
CA TRP A 48 -1.85 -13.80 -23.02
C TRP A 48 -2.50 -13.43 -24.34
N ASN A 49 -3.74 -13.90 -24.51
CA ASN A 49 -4.63 -13.39 -25.54
C ASN A 49 -5.36 -12.15 -25.00
N PRO A 50 -5.17 -10.96 -25.61
CA PRO A 50 -5.81 -9.73 -25.14
C PRO A 50 -7.35 -9.75 -25.26
N ASP A 51 -7.91 -10.52 -26.20
CA ASP A 51 -9.36 -10.56 -26.44
C ASP A 51 -10.10 -11.42 -25.42
N SER A 52 -9.51 -12.56 -25.02
CA SER A 52 -10.12 -13.50 -24.06
C SER A 52 -9.62 -13.36 -22.63
N ALA A 53 -8.55 -12.57 -22.42
CA ALA A 53 -7.78 -12.48 -21.17
C ALA A 53 -7.20 -13.82 -20.67
N ALA A 54 -7.28 -14.89 -21.47
CA ALA A 54 -6.78 -16.22 -21.14
C ALA A 54 -5.30 -16.37 -21.51
N PHE A 55 -4.59 -17.20 -20.75
CA PHE A 55 -3.24 -17.60 -21.08
C PHE A 55 -3.25 -18.70 -22.15
N MET A 56 -2.46 -18.52 -23.19
CA MET A 56 -2.27 -19.45 -24.29
C MET A 56 -0.97 -20.21 -24.08
N ILE A 57 -0.95 -21.50 -24.43
CA ILE A 57 0.26 -22.32 -24.41
C ILE A 57 0.43 -23.09 -25.71
N ARG A 58 1.67 -23.24 -26.16
CA ARG A 58 2.03 -24.03 -27.33
C ARG A 58 3.24 -24.90 -27.01
N SER A 59 3.08 -26.21 -27.15
CA SER A 59 4.13 -27.20 -26.90
C SER A 59 4.09 -28.24 -28.01
N ALA A 60 5.26 -28.56 -28.59
CA ALA A 60 5.35 -29.63 -29.58
C ALA A 60 5.18 -31.02 -28.93
N ARG A 61 5.55 -31.15 -27.65
CA ARG A 61 5.47 -32.38 -26.86
C ARG A 61 4.07 -32.61 -26.29
N TYR A 62 3.40 -31.53 -25.89
CA TYR A 62 2.05 -31.55 -25.32
C TYR A 62 1.10 -30.69 -26.19
N PRO A 63 0.75 -31.17 -27.39
CA PRO A 63 0.05 -30.36 -28.41
C PRO A 63 -1.44 -30.15 -28.14
N ASP A 64 -2.03 -30.88 -27.19
CA ASP A 64 -3.47 -30.80 -26.88
C ASP A 64 -3.78 -30.86 -25.38
N ALA A 65 -5.02 -30.51 -25.01
CA ALA A 65 -5.45 -30.47 -23.61
C ALA A 65 -5.30 -31.83 -22.90
N ALA A 66 -5.54 -32.95 -23.58
CA ALA A 66 -5.43 -34.28 -23.00
C ALA A 66 -3.97 -34.63 -22.66
N SER A 67 -3.04 -34.26 -23.53
CA SER A 67 -1.61 -34.42 -23.31
C SER A 67 -1.09 -33.57 -22.15
N LEU A 68 -1.60 -32.34 -21.97
CA LEU A 68 -1.31 -31.50 -20.80
C LEU A 68 -1.87 -32.10 -19.49
N VAL A 69 -3.10 -32.61 -19.51
CA VAL A 69 -3.67 -33.32 -18.36
C VAL A 69 -2.82 -34.52 -17.99
N ARG A 70 -2.35 -35.29 -18.98
CA ARG A 70 -1.46 -36.41 -18.79
C ARG A 70 -0.10 -35.99 -18.20
N PHE A 71 0.48 -34.89 -18.67
CA PHE A 71 1.72 -34.33 -18.10
C PHE A 71 1.58 -34.08 -16.59
N PHE A 72 0.55 -33.34 -16.17
CA PHE A 72 0.35 -33.03 -14.76
C PHE A 72 -0.02 -34.27 -13.93
N ALA A 73 -0.72 -35.24 -14.51
CA ALA A 73 -1.10 -36.47 -13.82
C ALA A 73 0.05 -37.44 -13.62
N GLU A 74 0.92 -37.60 -14.61
CA GLU A 74 1.94 -38.65 -14.62
C GLU A 74 3.36 -38.12 -14.41
N LYS A 75 3.68 -36.92 -14.94
CA LYS A 75 5.07 -36.47 -15.14
C LYS A 75 5.50 -35.31 -14.26
N TYR A 76 4.57 -34.43 -13.87
CA TYR A 76 4.87 -33.23 -13.09
C TYR A 76 5.54 -33.53 -11.73
N ARG A 77 6.73 -32.98 -11.52
CA ARG A 77 7.52 -33.07 -10.28
C ARG A 77 7.77 -31.65 -9.77
N PRO A 78 7.05 -31.20 -8.72
CA PRO A 78 7.20 -29.84 -8.21
C PRO A 78 8.62 -29.55 -7.74
N THR A 79 9.00 -28.27 -7.73
CA THR A 79 10.30 -27.84 -7.19
C THR A 79 10.48 -28.34 -5.75
N PRO A 80 11.59 -29.03 -5.41
CA PRO A 80 11.79 -29.63 -4.09
C PRO A 80 12.21 -28.60 -3.03
N ILE A 81 11.38 -27.57 -2.82
CA ILE A 81 11.60 -26.52 -1.82
C ILE A 81 11.20 -26.99 -0.42
N ILE A 82 12.14 -26.97 0.53
CA ILE A 82 11.94 -27.50 1.88
C ILE A 82 12.38 -26.46 2.91
N ALA A 83 11.44 -26.04 3.75
CA ALA A 83 11.70 -25.11 4.86
C ALA A 83 12.36 -25.84 6.03
N ALA A 84 13.68 -25.99 6.00
CA ALA A 84 14.45 -26.69 7.04
C ALA A 84 14.30 -26.07 8.45
N TRP A 85 14.01 -24.77 8.53
CA TRP A 85 13.77 -24.04 9.78
C TRP A 85 12.38 -24.29 10.41
N ASN A 86 11.50 -25.07 9.78
CA ASN A 86 10.17 -25.32 10.32
C ASN A 86 10.09 -26.58 11.20
N LYS A 87 9.69 -26.37 12.46
CA LYS A 87 9.54 -27.42 13.50
C LYS A 87 8.40 -28.41 13.20
N SER A 88 7.49 -28.09 12.30
CA SER A 88 6.30 -28.89 11.96
C SER A 88 6.37 -29.30 10.49
N GLY A 89 5.98 -30.54 10.16
CA GLY A 89 5.92 -30.98 8.75
C GLY A 89 6.65 -32.28 8.42
N GLY A 90 7.46 -32.81 9.34
CA GLY A 90 8.16 -34.08 9.18
C GLY A 90 9.57 -33.96 8.57
N VAL A 91 10.21 -32.79 8.66
CA VAL A 91 11.67 -32.69 8.43
C VAL A 91 12.40 -33.44 9.56
N THR A 92 12.00 -33.20 10.81
CA THR A 92 12.49 -33.92 12.01
C THR A 92 11.52 -34.98 12.48
N ASP A 93 12.08 -36.01 13.11
CA ASP A 93 11.33 -37.05 13.78
C ASP A 93 10.91 -36.57 15.16
N LYS A 94 9.61 -36.30 15.31
CA LYS A 94 9.02 -36.03 16.61
C LYS A 94 8.48 -37.30 17.22
N ILE A 95 8.85 -37.54 18.47
CA ILE A 95 8.21 -38.52 19.32
C ILE A 95 7.19 -37.78 20.17
N GLU A 96 5.92 -38.16 20.05
CA GLU A 96 4.93 -37.81 21.05
C GLU A 96 5.08 -38.77 22.22
N VAL A 97 5.40 -38.23 23.39
CA VAL A 97 5.55 -38.97 24.63
C VAL A 97 4.34 -38.69 25.50
N THR A 98 3.56 -39.73 25.78
CA THR A 98 2.50 -39.69 26.79
C THR A 98 2.94 -40.50 28.00
N ILE A 99 3.13 -39.84 29.13
CA ILE A 99 3.42 -40.45 30.43
C ILE A 99 2.10 -40.54 31.19
N SER A 100 1.75 -41.75 31.62
CA SER A 100 0.56 -42.03 32.43
C SER A 100 0.91 -42.89 33.64
N CYS A 101 0.24 -42.62 34.77
CA CYS A 101 0.30 -43.47 35.97
C CYS A 101 -0.72 -44.61 35.88
N ARG A 102 -0.37 -45.83 36.30
CA ARG A 102 -1.29 -46.97 36.45
C ARG A 102 -1.68 -47.21 37.92
N SER A 103 -2.07 -46.18 38.68
CA SER A 103 -2.67 -46.35 40.00
C SER A 103 -4.18 -46.56 39.86
N GLY A 104 -4.71 -47.65 40.41
CA GLY A 104 -6.11 -48.06 40.25
C GLY A 104 -6.44 -48.49 38.80
N ASP A 105 -6.86 -49.75 38.61
CA ASP A 105 -7.25 -50.22 37.27
C ASP A 105 -8.67 -49.74 36.97
N VAL A 106 -8.79 -48.66 36.21
CA VAL A 106 -10.07 -48.07 35.77
C VAL A 106 -10.92 -49.10 35.01
N SER A 107 -10.30 -50.05 34.31
CA SER A 107 -11.02 -51.12 33.61
C SER A 107 -11.62 -52.11 34.60
N LYS A 108 -10.86 -52.48 35.64
CA LYS A 108 -11.33 -53.34 36.73
C LYS A 108 -12.40 -52.64 37.57
N PHE A 109 -12.20 -51.38 37.96
CA PHE A 109 -13.19 -50.58 38.67
C PHE A 109 -14.51 -50.49 37.90
N ARG A 110 -14.44 -50.31 36.58
CA ARG A 110 -15.63 -50.30 35.72
C ARG A 110 -16.36 -51.64 35.76
N ALA A 111 -15.64 -52.75 35.65
CA ALA A 111 -16.24 -54.09 35.72
C ALA A 111 -16.87 -54.35 37.09
N ASP A 112 -16.17 -54.00 38.16
CA ASP A 112 -16.62 -54.24 39.55
C ASP A 112 -17.78 -53.33 39.97
N ASN A 113 -17.99 -52.19 39.28
CA ASN A 113 -19.04 -51.20 39.58
C ASN A 113 -19.99 -50.95 38.40
N GLU A 114 -20.09 -51.89 37.45
CA GLU A 114 -20.82 -51.71 36.19
C GLU A 114 -22.27 -51.26 36.41
N ALA A 115 -23.01 -51.96 37.27
CA ALA A 115 -24.42 -51.64 37.57
C ALA A 115 -24.62 -50.22 38.14
N VAL A 116 -23.69 -49.75 38.98
CA VAL A 116 -23.75 -48.41 39.61
C VAL A 116 -23.40 -47.32 38.60
N LEU A 117 -22.42 -47.58 37.73
CA LEU A 117 -22.02 -46.66 36.67
C LEU A 117 -23.11 -46.53 35.59
N GLU A 118 -23.77 -47.62 35.22
CA GLU A 118 -24.89 -47.61 34.28
C GLU A 118 -26.11 -46.86 34.86
N ALA A 119 -26.46 -47.13 36.13
CA ALA A 119 -27.52 -46.40 36.83
C ALA A 119 -27.23 -44.88 36.90
N SER A 120 -25.95 -44.51 36.91
CA SER A 120 -25.50 -43.12 36.94
C SER A 120 -25.35 -42.49 35.55
N GLY A 121 -25.62 -43.22 34.46
CA GLY A 121 -25.65 -42.67 33.09
C GLY A 121 -24.50 -43.09 32.16
N LEU A 122 -23.61 -44.01 32.58
CA LEU A 122 -22.62 -44.61 31.68
C LEU A 122 -23.29 -45.60 30.72
N LYS A 123 -23.10 -45.44 29.40
CA LYS A 123 -23.59 -46.42 28.42
C LYS A 123 -22.65 -47.62 28.33
N ALA A 124 -23.17 -48.85 28.35
CA ALA A 124 -22.42 -50.11 28.19
C ALA A 124 -21.41 -50.09 27.02
N THR A 125 -21.78 -49.50 25.89
CA THR A 125 -20.96 -49.45 24.66
C THR A 125 -19.81 -48.44 24.69
N LYS A 126 -19.75 -47.57 25.70
CA LYS A 126 -18.74 -46.51 25.76
C LYS A 126 -17.38 -47.12 26.10
N LYS A 127 -16.41 -47.02 25.20
CA LYS A 127 -15.04 -47.51 25.46
C LYS A 127 -14.29 -46.55 26.39
N LEU A 128 -13.30 -47.08 27.12
CA LEU A 128 -12.29 -46.25 27.79
C LEU A 128 -11.66 -45.29 26.77
N SER A 129 -11.31 -44.08 27.21
CA SER A 129 -10.56 -43.17 26.35
C SER A 129 -9.20 -43.80 26.00
N LYS A 130 -8.54 -43.28 24.95
CA LYS A 130 -7.14 -43.69 24.64
C LYS A 130 -6.16 -43.46 25.82
N ALA A 131 -6.58 -42.68 26.81
CA ALA A 131 -5.85 -42.35 28.02
C ALA A 131 -6.18 -43.24 29.23
N GLY A 132 -7.09 -44.20 29.10
CA GLY A 132 -7.49 -45.08 30.21
C GLY A 132 -8.48 -44.47 31.21
N ALA A 133 -9.05 -43.30 30.92
CA ALA A 133 -10.09 -42.67 31.75
C ALA A 133 -11.50 -42.99 31.24
N ILE A 134 -12.49 -42.94 32.14
CA ILE A 134 -13.92 -43.05 31.82
C ILE A 134 -14.58 -41.71 32.08
N VAL A 135 -15.13 -41.11 31.02
CA VAL A 135 -15.86 -39.83 31.08
C VAL A 135 -17.31 -40.08 30.69
N PHE A 136 -18.26 -39.67 31.51
CA PHE A 136 -19.69 -39.80 31.21
C PHE A 136 -20.50 -38.70 31.89
N THR A 137 -21.70 -38.48 31.40
CA THR A 137 -22.62 -37.50 31.97
C THR A 137 -23.57 -38.19 32.91
N VAL A 138 -23.80 -37.54 34.04
CA VAL A 138 -24.62 -38.07 35.12
C VAL A 138 -25.96 -37.33 35.16
N SER A 139 -27.01 -38.05 35.52
CA SER A 139 -28.36 -37.48 35.70
C SER A 139 -28.52 -36.84 37.09
N ASP A 140 -29.45 -35.90 37.23
CA ASP A 140 -29.64 -35.09 38.45
C ASP A 140 -29.95 -35.92 39.73
N THR A 141 -30.25 -37.22 39.60
CA THR A 141 -30.59 -38.13 40.70
C THR A 141 -29.44 -39.01 41.19
N ALA A 142 -28.24 -38.95 40.59
CA ALA A 142 -27.15 -39.83 40.99
C ALA A 142 -26.38 -39.29 42.20
N ASN A 143 -26.03 -40.18 43.14
CA ASN A 143 -25.21 -39.85 44.29
C ASN A 143 -23.73 -39.75 43.89
N LEU A 144 -23.26 -38.54 43.59
CA LEU A 144 -21.86 -38.27 43.24
C LEU A 144 -20.89 -38.62 44.38
N ASP A 145 -21.33 -38.55 45.64
CA ASP A 145 -20.48 -38.85 46.80
C ASP A 145 -20.22 -40.35 46.94
N ASP A 146 -21.21 -41.21 46.68
CA ASP A 146 -21.02 -42.68 46.64
C ASP A 146 -20.06 -43.09 45.50
N LEU A 147 -20.23 -42.47 44.33
CA LEU A 147 -19.35 -42.65 43.17
C LEU A 147 -17.92 -42.20 43.47
N ARG A 148 -17.77 -41.10 44.20
CA ARG A 148 -16.47 -40.56 44.61
C ARG A 148 -15.82 -41.45 45.66
N GLN A 149 -16.57 -41.95 46.65
CA GLN A 149 -16.05 -42.84 47.68
C GLN A 149 -15.58 -44.16 47.08
N ARG A 150 -16.38 -44.80 46.23
CA ARG A 150 -16.00 -46.05 45.54
C ARG A 150 -14.78 -45.88 44.66
N ALA A 151 -14.68 -44.75 43.95
CA ALA A 151 -13.48 -44.44 43.18
C ALA A 151 -12.26 -44.30 44.10
N MET A 152 -12.39 -43.59 45.24
CA MET A 152 -11.31 -43.44 46.22
C MET A 152 -10.88 -44.79 46.82
N ASP A 153 -11.84 -45.66 47.18
CA ASP A 153 -11.57 -47.00 47.72
C ASP A 153 -10.82 -47.88 46.70
N ALA A 154 -11.04 -47.65 45.40
CA ALA A 154 -10.32 -48.31 44.31
C ALA A 154 -8.99 -47.64 43.92
N GLY A 155 -8.56 -46.61 44.64
CA GLY A 155 -7.35 -45.84 44.35
C GLY A 155 -7.46 -44.93 43.12
N LEU A 156 -8.68 -44.56 42.74
CA LEU A 156 -9.01 -43.70 41.60
C LEU A 156 -9.51 -42.32 42.06
N VAL A 157 -9.39 -41.33 41.17
CA VAL A 157 -9.93 -39.99 41.38
C VAL A 157 -11.19 -39.81 40.54
N CYS A 158 -12.28 -39.47 41.21
CA CYS A 158 -13.52 -39.04 40.60
C CYS A 158 -13.61 -37.50 40.65
N SER A 159 -13.66 -36.86 39.49
CA SER A 159 -13.83 -35.42 39.34
C SER A 159 -15.08 -35.13 38.52
N HIS A 160 -15.71 -33.96 38.73
CA HIS A 160 -16.89 -33.57 37.97
C HIS A 160 -16.81 -32.11 37.52
N LYS A 161 -17.49 -31.81 36.41
CA LYS A 161 -17.68 -30.45 35.91
C LYS A 161 -19.09 -30.26 35.39
N GLU A 162 -19.73 -29.19 35.84
CA GLU A 162 -21.01 -28.76 35.29
C GLU A 162 -20.81 -28.05 33.94
N LYS A 163 -21.58 -28.46 32.94
CA LYS A 163 -21.72 -27.76 31.65
C LYS A 163 -23.15 -27.26 31.51
N GLN A 164 -23.31 -25.95 31.32
CA GLN A 164 -24.57 -25.34 30.92
C GLN A 164 -24.64 -25.30 29.40
N ALA A 165 -25.62 -25.99 28.83
CA ALA A 165 -25.94 -25.90 27.41
C ALA A 165 -27.47 -25.85 27.25
N ARG A 166 -27.98 -24.80 26.58
CA ARG A 166 -29.41 -24.62 26.28
C ARG A 166 -30.35 -24.72 27.50
N GLY A 167 -29.98 -24.09 28.62
CA GLY A 167 -30.82 -24.02 29.83
C GLY A 167 -30.86 -25.29 30.69
N ARG A 168 -30.11 -26.34 30.34
CA ARG A 168 -29.96 -27.56 31.15
C ARG A 168 -28.53 -27.65 31.68
N VAL A 169 -28.40 -27.89 32.98
CA VAL A 169 -27.11 -28.20 33.62
C VAL A 169 -26.88 -29.70 33.47
N THR A 170 -25.74 -30.09 32.91
CA THR A 170 -25.32 -31.50 32.87
C THR A 170 -23.98 -31.63 33.56
N THR A 171 -23.87 -32.57 34.49
CA THR A 171 -22.63 -32.84 35.22
C THR A 171 -21.85 -33.94 34.49
N GLU A 172 -20.71 -33.56 33.92
CA GLU A 172 -19.76 -34.48 33.31
C GLU A 172 -18.81 -35.00 34.40
N VAL A 173 -18.81 -36.30 34.62
CA VAL A 173 -17.96 -36.99 35.60
C VAL A 173 -16.82 -37.70 34.87
N THR A 174 -15.61 -37.53 35.38
CA THR A 174 -14.38 -38.18 34.91
C THR A 174 -13.79 -39.01 36.04
N ILE A 175 -13.64 -40.31 35.81
CA ILE A 175 -12.95 -41.24 36.70
C ILE A 175 -11.64 -41.65 36.02
N ALA A 176 -10.52 -41.38 36.70
CA ALA A 176 -9.16 -41.64 36.21
C ALA A 176 -8.23 -42.01 37.38
N SER A 177 -7.05 -42.52 37.07
CA SER A 177 -5.99 -42.76 38.06
C SER A 177 -5.57 -41.46 38.76
N GLY A 178 -5.12 -41.55 40.02
CA GLY A 178 -4.73 -40.39 40.81
C GLY A 178 -3.56 -39.59 40.21
N ILE A 179 -3.66 -38.26 40.24
CA ILE A 179 -2.69 -37.34 39.65
C ILE A 179 -1.48 -37.12 40.58
N GLY A 180 -1.65 -37.27 41.90
CA GLY A 180 -0.65 -36.89 42.92
C GLY A 180 0.73 -37.53 42.74
N ALA A 181 0.80 -38.84 42.48
CA ALA A 181 2.07 -39.50 42.22
C ALA A 181 2.76 -39.05 40.92
N LEU A 182 1.96 -38.65 39.91
CA LEU A 182 2.46 -38.14 38.64
C LEU A 182 2.89 -36.66 38.76
N GLU A 183 2.26 -35.90 39.67
CA GLU A 183 2.68 -34.56 40.08
C GLU A 183 4.00 -34.59 40.84
N GLU A 184 4.14 -35.51 41.80
CA GLU A 184 5.38 -35.72 42.55
C GLU A 184 6.52 -36.13 41.62
N PHE A 185 6.29 -37.08 40.69
CA PHE A 185 7.25 -37.43 39.64
C PHE A 185 7.64 -36.20 38.79
N ARG A 186 6.67 -35.39 38.37
CA ARG A 186 6.93 -34.18 37.57
C ARG A 186 7.79 -33.18 38.34
N GLU A 187 7.56 -33.03 39.64
CA GLU A 187 8.34 -32.12 40.50
C GLU A 187 9.74 -32.65 40.76
N GLN A 188 9.88 -33.92 41.14
CA GLN A 188 11.18 -34.56 41.38
C GLN A 188 12.06 -34.59 40.12
N GLN A 189 11.45 -34.80 38.94
CA GLN A 189 12.15 -34.87 37.66
C GLN A 189 12.02 -33.57 36.85
N ALA A 190 11.68 -32.43 37.47
CA ALA A 190 11.36 -31.20 36.75
C ALA A 190 12.51 -30.69 35.87
N GLU A 191 13.76 -30.82 36.31
CA GLU A 191 14.94 -30.43 35.54
C GLU A 191 15.17 -31.39 34.37
N VAL A 192 15.14 -32.70 34.63
CA VAL A 192 15.31 -33.73 33.59
C VAL A 192 14.19 -33.66 32.55
N LEU A 193 12.93 -33.48 32.96
CA LEU A 193 11.81 -33.30 32.04
C LEU A 193 11.95 -32.01 31.22
N ALA A 194 12.52 -30.94 31.79
CA ALA A 194 12.81 -29.71 31.07
C ALA A 194 13.90 -29.91 30.00
N GLU A 195 14.96 -30.65 30.33
CA GLU A 195 16.01 -31.06 29.38
C GLU A 195 15.45 -31.93 28.24
N LEU A 196 14.46 -32.78 28.55
CA LEU A 196 13.76 -33.63 27.57
C LEU A 196 12.68 -32.89 26.74
N GLY A 197 12.52 -31.57 26.93
CA GLY A 197 11.62 -30.72 26.13
C GLY A 197 10.24 -30.46 26.72
N PHE A 198 10.00 -30.82 27.99
CA PHE A 198 8.77 -30.46 28.70
C PHE A 198 8.86 -29.04 29.27
N LYS A 199 7.89 -28.16 29.02
CA LYS A 199 7.90 -26.82 29.64
C LYS A 199 7.62 -26.92 31.14
N LYS A 200 8.41 -26.23 31.97
CA LYS A 200 8.29 -26.22 33.44
C LYS A 200 6.89 -25.85 33.95
N ASP A 201 6.14 -25.03 33.21
CA ASP A 201 4.81 -24.53 33.56
C ASP A 201 3.64 -25.40 33.04
N LYS A 202 3.93 -26.47 32.29
CA LYS A 202 2.88 -27.26 31.63
C LYS A 202 2.12 -28.11 32.65
N LYS A 203 0.85 -27.78 32.83
CA LYS A 203 -0.07 -28.49 33.74
C LYS A 203 -0.41 -29.89 33.23
N LEU A 204 -0.67 -30.83 34.14
CA LEU A 204 -1.16 -32.16 33.79
C LEU A 204 -2.53 -32.04 33.10
N SER A 205 -2.81 -32.93 32.15
CA SER A 205 -4.14 -32.99 31.56
C SER A 205 -5.16 -33.38 32.63
N LYS A 206 -6.42 -32.98 32.45
CA LYS A 206 -7.52 -33.36 33.37
C LYS A 206 -7.72 -34.87 33.52
N ASP A 207 -7.21 -35.66 32.59
CA ASP A 207 -7.24 -37.12 32.59
C ASP A 207 -5.99 -37.76 33.25
N GLY A 208 -5.15 -36.98 33.95
CA GLY A 208 -3.97 -37.50 34.66
C GLY A 208 -2.80 -37.93 33.76
N LEU A 209 -2.56 -37.20 32.67
CA LEU A 209 -1.49 -37.48 31.71
C LEU A 209 -0.52 -36.31 31.59
N LEU A 210 0.75 -36.66 31.41
CA LEU A 210 1.81 -35.76 30.98
C LEU A 210 2.07 -36.01 29.49
N LYS A 211 1.72 -35.05 28.64
CA LYS A 211 1.93 -35.13 27.20
C LYS A 211 2.95 -34.11 26.75
N PHE A 212 3.95 -34.54 26.01
CA PHE A 212 4.87 -33.66 25.32
C PHE A 212 5.34 -34.27 24.01
N SER A 213 5.98 -33.44 23.20
CA SER A 213 6.60 -33.86 21.96
C SER A 213 8.03 -33.40 22.01
N THR A 214 8.95 -34.31 21.70
CA THR A 214 10.39 -34.05 21.70
C THR A 214 11.05 -34.71 20.49
N ASP A 215 12.32 -34.39 20.27
CA ASP A 215 13.12 -34.94 19.18
C ASP A 215 13.37 -36.44 19.39
N SER A 216 13.33 -37.22 18.30
CA SER A 216 13.58 -38.66 18.34
C SER A 216 14.99 -39.07 18.76
N SER A 217 15.98 -38.18 18.60
CA SER A 217 17.36 -38.41 19.03
C SER A 217 17.47 -38.63 20.55
N ILE A 218 16.51 -38.10 21.32
CA ILE A 218 16.47 -38.18 22.79
C ILE A 218 15.71 -39.43 23.26
N ARG A 219 15.21 -40.26 22.33
CA ARG A 219 14.47 -41.50 22.64
C ARG A 219 15.17 -42.41 23.66
N PRO A 220 16.48 -42.70 23.55
CA PRO A 220 17.15 -43.57 24.51
C PRO A 220 17.11 -42.99 25.93
N SER A 221 17.31 -41.68 26.07
CA SER A 221 17.24 -40.98 27.36
C SER A 221 15.84 -40.98 27.95
N VAL A 222 14.80 -40.84 27.10
CA VAL A 222 13.38 -40.94 27.52
C VAL A 222 13.03 -42.36 27.96
N GLU A 223 13.49 -43.37 27.24
CA GLU A 223 13.29 -44.79 27.59
C GLU A 223 14.06 -45.16 28.87
N GLN A 224 15.29 -44.66 29.04
CA GLN A 224 16.12 -44.86 30.24
C GLN A 224 15.52 -44.21 31.49
N LEU A 225 15.05 -42.96 31.41
CA LEU A 225 14.35 -42.28 32.52
C LEU A 225 13.20 -43.12 33.07
N VAL A 226 12.46 -43.80 32.19
CA VAL A 226 11.33 -44.66 32.58
C VAL A 226 11.76 -46.01 33.11
N LEU A 227 12.85 -46.58 32.60
CA LEU A 227 13.44 -47.78 33.17
C LEU A 227 13.93 -47.50 34.61
N ASP A 228 14.65 -46.39 34.81
CA ASP A 228 15.17 -45.98 36.11
C ASP A 228 14.03 -45.67 37.10
N PHE A 229 12.98 -44.98 36.64
CA PHE A 229 11.79 -44.72 37.46
C PHE A 229 11.03 -46.00 37.82
N ASN A 230 10.80 -46.91 36.87
CA ASN A 230 10.10 -48.16 37.18
C ASN A 230 10.96 -49.08 38.08
N ALA A 231 12.29 -48.98 38.00
CA ALA A 231 13.22 -49.74 38.83
C ALA A 231 13.31 -49.22 40.28
N SER A 232 13.18 -47.91 40.50
CA SER A 232 13.21 -47.31 41.85
C SER A 232 12.05 -47.79 42.74
N PHE A 233 10.91 -48.16 42.15
CA PHE A 233 9.76 -48.71 42.87
C PHE A 233 9.82 -50.23 43.08
N THR A 234 10.57 -50.99 42.28
CA THR A 234 10.79 -52.43 42.54
C THR A 234 11.76 -52.67 43.69
N ASN A 235 12.66 -51.73 43.99
CA ASN A 235 13.63 -51.87 45.08
C ASN A 235 13.06 -51.48 46.46
N ALA A 236 11.88 -50.86 46.52
CA ALA A 236 11.22 -50.48 47.77
C ALA A 236 10.46 -51.63 48.47
N SER A 237 10.40 -52.85 47.90
CA SER A 237 9.71 -53.99 48.50
C SER A 237 10.60 -55.01 49.22
N ASN A 238 11.90 -54.73 49.36
CA ASN A 238 12.84 -55.61 50.06
C ASN A 238 13.53 -54.86 51.21
N ASP A 239 12.79 -54.57 52.28
CA ASP A 239 13.40 -54.26 53.58
C ASP A 239 12.70 -55.08 54.68
N PRO A 240 13.41 -55.96 55.42
CA PRO A 240 12.83 -56.75 56.49
C PRO A 240 13.05 -56.07 57.83
N ASN A 241 12.08 -55.29 58.32
CA ASN A 241 11.99 -55.00 59.76
C ASN A 241 10.59 -54.56 60.22
N PRO A 242 10.01 -55.16 61.27
CA PRO A 242 8.73 -54.76 61.84
C PRO A 242 8.96 -53.79 63.01
N GLY A 243 8.35 -52.61 62.99
CA GLY A 243 8.50 -51.65 64.09
C GLY A 243 7.68 -50.36 63.98
N ASP A 244 6.49 -50.41 64.59
CA ASP A 244 5.75 -49.33 65.23
C ASP A 244 4.96 -48.28 64.43
N ASN A 245 3.80 -47.95 65.00
CA ASN A 245 2.64 -47.32 64.37
C ASN A 245 2.75 -45.80 64.25
N THR A 246 2.60 -45.28 63.03
CA THR A 246 1.91 -44.01 62.75
C THR A 246 1.11 -44.17 61.46
N GLU A 247 -0.10 -43.61 61.45
CA GLU A 247 -1.14 -43.75 60.41
C GLU A 247 -0.59 -43.72 58.98
N THR A 248 -0.50 -44.90 58.36
CA THR A 248 -0.06 -45.07 56.98
C THR A 248 -1.27 -45.00 56.06
N GLN A 249 -1.27 -44.00 55.19
CA GLN A 249 -2.11 -43.95 53.99
C GLN A 249 -2.03 -45.27 53.22
N PRO A 250 -3.09 -45.66 52.49
CA PRO A 250 -3.06 -46.88 51.68
C PRO A 250 -1.88 -46.84 50.71
N SER A 251 -0.97 -47.79 50.90
CA SER A 251 0.13 -48.10 50.00
C SER A 251 -0.43 -48.57 48.66
N ASN A 252 -0.68 -47.61 47.76
CA ASN A 252 -0.92 -47.91 46.36
C ASN A 252 0.34 -48.59 45.80
N GLY A 253 0.17 -49.78 45.21
CA GLY A 253 1.24 -50.61 44.66
C GLY A 253 2.15 -49.89 43.65
N PRO A 254 3.23 -50.55 43.17
CA PRO A 254 4.30 -49.89 42.45
C PRO A 254 3.77 -49.11 41.24
N LEU A 255 4.01 -47.79 41.28
CA LEU A 255 3.63 -46.83 40.26
C LEU A 255 4.30 -47.21 38.94
N LYS A 256 3.56 -47.86 38.04
CA LYS A 256 4.08 -48.19 36.71
C LYS A 256 3.81 -47.05 35.74
N VAL A 257 4.85 -46.30 35.39
CA VAL A 257 4.79 -45.28 34.34
C VAL A 257 4.81 -45.99 32.99
N THR A 258 3.80 -45.71 32.16
CA THR A 258 3.77 -46.20 30.77
C THR A 258 4.04 -45.04 29.84
N ILE A 259 5.03 -45.18 28.95
CA ILE A 259 5.22 -44.27 27.82
C ILE A 259 4.65 -44.89 26.56
N VAL A 260 3.73 -44.16 25.92
CA VAL A 260 3.41 -44.40 24.50
C VAL A 260 4.18 -43.36 23.69
N ALA A 261 5.24 -43.82 23.03
CA ALA A 261 6.01 -43.06 22.07
C ALA A 261 5.42 -43.29 20.67
N LYS A 262 4.76 -42.27 20.09
CA LYS A 262 4.31 -42.34 18.69
C LYS A 262 5.27 -41.54 17.81
N GLU A 263 5.90 -42.22 16.86
CA GLU A 263 6.66 -41.57 15.78
C GLU A 263 5.68 -40.81 14.89
N SER A 264 5.68 -39.48 15.01
CA SER A 264 4.81 -38.61 14.21
C SER A 264 5.53 -38.03 12.99
N GLY A 265 6.86 -38.03 12.99
CA GLY A 265 7.67 -37.36 11.97
C GLY A 265 7.97 -38.16 10.69
N LYS A 266 8.00 -39.50 10.74
CA LYS A 266 8.45 -40.35 9.60
C LYS A 266 7.33 -41.01 8.79
N LYS A 267 6.14 -41.23 9.39
CA LYS A 267 5.07 -42.02 8.75
C LYS A 267 3.82 -41.24 8.36
N ASP A 268 3.44 -40.23 9.15
CA ASP A 268 2.13 -39.56 9.05
C ASP A 268 2.22 -38.04 8.75
N GLY A 269 3.43 -37.49 8.54
CA GLY A 269 3.67 -36.06 8.27
C GLY A 269 3.55 -35.68 6.78
N VAL A 270 3.43 -34.36 6.51
CA VAL A 270 3.29 -33.80 5.16
C VAL A 270 4.49 -34.14 4.26
N LEU A 271 5.72 -33.84 4.71
CA LEU A 271 6.94 -34.13 3.93
C LEU A 271 7.21 -35.63 3.76
N PRO A 272 7.01 -36.51 4.76
CA PRO A 272 7.06 -37.94 4.55
C PRO A 272 6.08 -38.46 3.49
N ASN A 273 4.86 -37.92 3.45
CA ASN A 273 3.88 -38.30 2.43
C ASN A 273 4.36 -37.85 1.04
N ALA A 274 4.90 -36.63 0.92
CA ALA A 274 5.54 -36.18 -0.32
C ALA A 274 6.73 -37.07 -0.71
N ALA A 275 7.57 -37.46 0.24
CA ALA A 275 8.72 -38.34 0.02
C ALA A 275 8.31 -39.75 -0.47
N LYS A 276 7.18 -40.29 0.02
CA LYS A 276 6.62 -41.55 -0.49
C LYS A 276 6.12 -41.43 -1.93
N LEU A 277 5.43 -40.32 -2.24
CA LEU A 277 4.95 -40.03 -3.59
C LEU A 277 6.09 -39.77 -4.58
N LEU A 278 7.21 -39.24 -4.10
CA LEU A 278 8.42 -38.89 -4.87
C LEU A 278 9.60 -39.82 -4.53
N SER A 279 9.33 -41.09 -4.23
CA SER A 279 10.38 -42.06 -3.86
C SER A 279 11.41 -42.29 -4.98
N GLY A 280 10.99 -42.16 -6.24
CA GLY A 280 11.86 -42.26 -7.42
C GLY A 280 12.54 -40.94 -7.84
N ASP A 281 12.30 -39.83 -7.13
CA ASP A 281 12.88 -38.53 -7.45
C ASP A 281 14.16 -38.28 -6.63
N GLN A 282 15.32 -38.56 -7.23
CA GLN A 282 16.61 -38.37 -6.58
C GLN A 282 16.86 -36.91 -6.17
N GLY A 283 16.34 -35.94 -6.93
CA GLY A 283 16.49 -34.50 -6.63
C GLY A 283 15.76 -34.12 -5.35
N PHE A 284 14.51 -34.58 -5.22
CA PHE A 284 13.74 -34.38 -3.99
C PHE A 284 14.39 -35.06 -2.78
N GLN A 285 14.81 -36.32 -2.90
CA GLN A 285 15.43 -37.05 -1.77
C GLN A 285 16.70 -36.35 -1.28
N ARG A 286 17.56 -35.90 -2.20
CA ARG A 286 18.77 -35.14 -1.87
C ARG A 286 18.46 -33.84 -1.15
N CYS A 287 17.44 -33.08 -1.59
CA CYS A 287 17.03 -31.85 -0.92
C CYS A 287 16.49 -32.10 0.50
N LEU A 288 15.74 -33.19 0.68
CA LEU A 288 15.19 -33.58 1.99
C LEU A 288 16.29 -34.03 2.96
N GLU A 289 17.29 -34.78 2.48
CA GLU A 289 18.46 -35.15 3.27
C GLU A 289 19.28 -33.93 3.67
N LEU A 290 19.52 -32.99 2.75
CA LEU A 290 20.21 -31.74 3.05
C LEU A 290 19.43 -30.90 4.08
N ALA A 291 18.11 -30.79 3.92
CA ALA A 291 17.27 -30.09 4.89
C ALA A 291 17.42 -30.69 6.29
N ARG A 292 17.42 -32.02 6.41
CA ARG A 292 17.63 -32.74 7.68
C ARG A 292 18.98 -32.44 8.32
N GLN A 293 20.03 -32.27 7.53
CA GLN A 293 21.36 -31.93 8.05
C GLN A 293 21.42 -30.51 8.65
N TYR A 294 20.65 -29.58 8.09
CA TYR A 294 20.68 -28.16 8.47
C TYR A 294 19.62 -27.75 9.50
N VAL A 295 18.65 -28.62 9.81
CA VAL A 295 17.53 -28.28 10.69
C VAL A 295 17.98 -27.75 12.04
N ASP A 296 18.87 -28.44 12.74
CA ASP A 296 19.26 -28.07 14.11
C ASP A 296 19.93 -26.69 14.14
N SER A 297 20.74 -26.39 13.12
CA SER A 297 21.42 -25.09 12.99
C SER A 297 20.46 -23.95 12.61
N LEU A 298 19.45 -24.21 11.78
CA LEU A 298 18.48 -23.19 11.33
C LEU A 298 17.32 -22.95 12.30
N GLN A 299 17.05 -23.88 13.23
CA GLN A 299 15.99 -23.75 14.23
C GLN A 299 16.46 -23.14 15.56
N GLY A 300 17.77 -23.05 15.79
CA GLY A 300 18.39 -22.56 17.03
C GLY A 300 18.68 -21.07 17.08
N THR A 301 18.65 -20.36 15.95
CA THR A 301 19.00 -18.93 15.85
C THR A 301 17.79 -18.06 16.15
N GLY A 302 17.89 -17.19 17.16
CA GLY A 302 16.84 -16.23 17.49
C GLY A 302 16.67 -15.15 16.40
N ASP A 303 15.61 -14.34 16.50
CA ASP A 303 15.26 -13.27 15.54
C ASP A 303 16.34 -12.16 15.41
N GLU A 304 17.45 -12.22 16.16
CA GLU A 304 18.50 -11.19 16.25
C GLU A 304 19.92 -11.68 15.89
N ASP A 305 20.12 -12.96 15.56
CA ASP A 305 21.46 -13.50 15.32
C ASP A 305 21.90 -13.40 13.85
N SER A 306 22.95 -12.60 13.58
CA SER A 306 23.68 -12.60 12.30
C SER A 306 24.23 -13.98 11.91
N ALA A 307 24.36 -14.89 12.88
CA ALA A 307 24.77 -16.27 12.65
C ALA A 307 23.71 -17.11 11.88
N GLY A 308 22.42 -16.76 11.98
CA GLY A 308 21.34 -17.46 11.27
C GLY A 308 21.31 -17.17 9.77
N GLU A 309 21.68 -15.95 9.37
CA GLU A 309 21.79 -15.56 7.96
C GLU A 309 22.92 -16.33 7.25
N ASP A 310 24.06 -16.51 7.93
CA ASP A 310 25.21 -17.27 7.41
C ASP A 310 24.89 -18.76 7.21
N VAL A 311 24.13 -19.38 8.13
CA VAL A 311 23.73 -20.79 8.02
C VAL A 311 22.72 -20.97 6.88
N PHE A 312 21.78 -20.05 6.72
CA PHE A 312 20.81 -20.08 5.63
C PHE A 312 21.49 -19.96 4.26
N LEU A 313 22.48 -19.08 4.13
CA LEU A 313 23.29 -18.95 2.91
C LEU A 313 24.01 -20.26 2.57
N ARG A 314 24.64 -20.91 3.55
CA ARG A 314 25.30 -22.21 3.34
C ARG A 314 24.33 -23.31 2.93
N TYR A 315 23.13 -23.34 3.52
CA TYR A 315 22.08 -24.28 3.10
C TYR A 315 21.69 -24.04 1.64
N ARG A 316 21.44 -22.78 1.27
CA ARG A 316 21.10 -22.38 -0.10
C ARG A 316 22.20 -22.75 -1.10
N ASP A 317 23.47 -22.51 -0.78
CA ASP A 317 24.60 -22.76 -1.68
C ASP A 317 24.89 -24.26 -1.92
N GLN A 318 24.37 -25.15 -1.07
CA GLN A 318 24.49 -26.61 -1.25
C GLN A 318 23.29 -27.26 -1.96
N LEU A 319 22.22 -26.50 -2.21
CA LEU A 319 21.08 -26.97 -2.98
C LEU A 319 21.44 -27.05 -4.48
N PRO A 320 20.77 -27.93 -5.26
CA PRO A 320 20.88 -27.90 -6.71
C PRO A 320 20.48 -26.54 -7.28
N ASP A 321 21.13 -26.07 -8.35
CA ASP A 321 20.96 -24.72 -8.90
C ASP A 321 19.49 -24.32 -9.08
N ALA A 322 18.68 -25.14 -9.76
CA ALA A 322 17.25 -24.86 -9.98
C ALA A 322 16.43 -24.65 -8.68
N VAL A 323 16.86 -25.29 -7.59
CA VAL A 323 16.24 -25.14 -6.27
C VAL A 323 16.80 -23.91 -5.57
N ALA A 324 18.12 -23.70 -5.60
CA ALA A 324 18.76 -22.51 -5.04
C ALA A 324 18.22 -21.20 -5.65
N GLU A 325 17.98 -21.18 -6.96
CA GLU A 325 17.36 -20.04 -7.66
C GLU A 325 15.95 -19.72 -7.14
N SER A 326 15.22 -20.74 -6.70
CA SER A 326 13.89 -20.59 -6.12
C SER A 326 13.95 -19.93 -4.73
N PHE A 327 15.04 -20.14 -3.97
CA PHE A 327 15.26 -19.43 -2.70
C PHE A 327 15.60 -17.95 -2.91
N ASP A 328 16.23 -17.59 -4.02
CA ASP A 328 16.54 -16.20 -4.37
C ASP A 328 15.27 -15.38 -4.70
N ALA A 329 14.13 -16.04 -4.94
CA ALA A 329 12.83 -15.37 -5.06
C ALA A 329 12.24 -14.93 -3.71
N LEU A 330 12.73 -15.48 -2.58
CA LEU A 330 12.23 -15.16 -1.24
C LEU A 330 12.85 -13.88 -0.68
N CYS A 331 14.14 -13.70 -0.93
CA CYS A 331 14.98 -12.77 -0.20
C CYS A 331 16.27 -12.42 -0.96
N ALA A 332 16.66 -11.14 -0.94
CA ALA A 332 18.01 -10.75 -1.33
C ALA A 332 18.93 -10.82 -0.11
N LEU A 333 19.76 -11.86 -0.05
CA LEU A 333 20.48 -12.28 1.15
C LEU A 333 21.69 -11.42 1.55
N HIS A 334 22.07 -10.42 0.74
CA HIS A 334 23.27 -9.61 0.96
C HIS A 334 22.99 -8.15 1.35
N ILE A 335 21.77 -7.82 1.82
CA ILE A 335 21.36 -6.44 2.11
C ILE A 335 20.70 -6.38 3.49
N SER A 336 21.22 -5.50 4.36
CA SER A 336 21.00 -5.46 5.82
C SER A 336 19.64 -4.91 6.31
N GLN A 337 18.57 -4.92 5.51
CA GLN A 337 17.23 -4.49 5.96
C GLN A 337 16.12 -5.39 5.41
N GLN A 338 14.88 -5.24 5.93
CA GLN A 338 13.70 -6.04 5.57
C GLN A 338 13.45 -6.10 4.05
N ASN A 339 13.93 -7.17 3.42
CA ASN A 339 14.03 -7.35 1.97
C ASN A 339 13.21 -8.56 1.51
N ASP A 340 12.00 -8.71 2.03
CA ASP A 340 11.12 -9.84 1.70
C ASP A 340 10.38 -9.60 0.41
N ASN A 341 10.33 -10.59 -0.47
CA ASN A 341 9.42 -10.55 -1.60
C ASN A 341 7.97 -10.60 -1.08
N PRO A 342 7.12 -9.61 -1.38
CA PRO A 342 5.75 -9.54 -0.87
C PRO A 342 4.90 -10.73 -1.29
N LEU A 343 5.23 -11.43 -2.39
CA LEU A 343 4.55 -12.65 -2.82
C LEU A 343 4.55 -13.75 -1.74
N PHE A 344 5.55 -13.77 -0.85
CA PHE A 344 5.70 -14.77 0.20
C PHE A 344 5.38 -14.26 1.62
N VAL A 345 5.01 -12.98 1.78
CA VAL A 345 4.52 -12.35 3.02
C VAL A 345 5.20 -12.82 4.34
N ARG A 346 6.52 -12.86 4.42
CA ARG A 346 7.26 -13.36 5.61
C ARG A 346 6.79 -14.74 6.09
N ARG A 347 6.54 -15.65 5.16
CA ARG A 347 6.20 -17.05 5.45
C ARG A 347 7.20 -18.00 4.81
N GLY A 348 8.45 -17.54 4.67
CA GLY A 348 9.45 -18.18 3.82
C GLY A 348 10.89 -18.06 4.30
N ARG A 349 11.14 -17.53 5.51
CA ARG A 349 12.48 -17.42 6.10
C ARG A 349 12.59 -18.06 7.49
N PRO A 350 13.82 -18.40 7.93
CA PRO A 350 14.09 -18.69 9.34
C PRO A 350 13.60 -17.56 10.26
N GLY A 351 12.97 -17.90 11.39
CA GLY A 351 12.43 -16.93 12.36
C GLY A 351 10.96 -16.53 12.14
N ASP A 352 10.35 -16.83 10.99
CA ASP A 352 8.94 -16.51 10.72
C ASP A 352 7.99 -17.27 11.69
N LYS A 353 7.47 -16.58 12.71
CA LYS A 353 6.52 -17.12 13.71
C LYS A 353 5.09 -17.18 13.14
N VAL A 354 4.79 -18.10 12.23
CA VAL A 354 3.42 -18.23 11.66
C VAL A 354 2.96 -19.70 11.57
N ASN A 355 1.71 -19.96 11.99
CA ASN A 355 1.05 -21.28 11.92
C ASN A 355 0.75 -21.79 10.49
N ALA A 356 1.10 -21.02 9.45
CA ALA A 356 0.74 -21.29 8.05
C ALA A 356 1.94 -21.00 7.13
N ASP A 357 2.84 -21.98 7.03
CA ASP A 357 3.99 -21.97 6.11
C ASP A 357 3.53 -22.26 4.66
N ILE A 358 3.97 -21.41 3.73
CA ILE A 358 3.68 -21.54 2.30
C ILE A 358 4.22 -22.87 1.76
N PHE A 359 5.39 -23.31 2.21
CA PHE A 359 6.08 -24.51 1.70
C PHE A 359 5.50 -25.80 2.27
N LEU A 360 5.09 -25.83 3.54
CA LEU A 360 4.33 -26.99 4.05
C LEU A 360 2.98 -27.15 3.35
N ASN A 361 2.25 -26.05 3.14
CA ASN A 361 1.00 -26.11 2.39
C ASN A 361 1.24 -26.56 0.94
N PHE A 362 2.37 -26.19 0.32
CA PHE A 362 2.76 -26.64 -1.01
C PHE A 362 2.81 -28.17 -1.09
N TRP A 363 3.49 -28.83 -0.15
CA TRP A 363 3.54 -30.29 -0.11
C TRP A 363 2.20 -30.96 0.27
N ASP A 364 1.40 -30.34 1.13
CA ASP A 364 0.07 -30.82 1.50
C ASP A 364 -0.90 -30.80 0.30
N TYR A 365 -0.89 -29.70 -0.46
CA TYR A 365 -1.66 -29.61 -1.70
C TYR A 365 -1.13 -30.52 -2.80
N PHE A 366 0.18 -30.79 -2.86
CA PHE A 366 0.73 -31.79 -3.79
C PHE A 366 0.22 -33.20 -3.47
N ALA A 367 0.25 -33.59 -2.20
CA ALA A 367 -0.29 -34.88 -1.77
C ALA A 367 -1.81 -34.99 -2.05
N THR A 368 -2.55 -33.89 -1.86
CA THR A 368 -3.99 -33.82 -2.17
C THR A 368 -4.25 -33.90 -3.67
N PHE A 369 -3.48 -33.18 -4.48
CA PHE A 369 -3.55 -33.18 -5.94
C PHE A 369 -3.34 -34.60 -6.51
N ARG A 370 -2.33 -35.33 -6.00
CA ARG A 370 -2.00 -36.68 -6.45
C ARG A 370 -3.10 -37.72 -6.25
N LYS A 371 -4.11 -37.46 -5.41
CA LYS A 371 -5.26 -38.36 -5.25
C LYS A 371 -6.16 -38.38 -6.49
N ASN A 372 -6.33 -37.23 -7.16
CA ASN A 372 -7.25 -37.07 -8.29
C ASN A 372 -6.66 -36.11 -9.34
N PRO A 373 -5.51 -36.42 -9.96
CA PRO A 373 -4.77 -35.42 -10.71
C PRO A 373 -5.50 -34.93 -11.96
N SER A 374 -6.04 -35.83 -12.79
CA SER A 374 -6.70 -35.45 -14.05
C SER A 374 -7.87 -34.48 -13.88
N PRO A 375 -8.90 -34.75 -13.03
CA PRO A 375 -10.01 -33.83 -12.86
C PRO A 375 -9.60 -32.51 -12.17
N LEU A 376 -8.55 -32.52 -11.35
CA LEU A 376 -8.00 -31.30 -10.75
C LEU A 376 -7.24 -30.45 -11.78
N THR A 377 -6.52 -31.08 -12.72
CA THR A 377 -5.91 -30.36 -13.84
C THR A 377 -6.95 -29.76 -14.77
N GLU A 378 -8.01 -30.51 -15.09
CA GLU A 378 -9.12 -29.99 -15.90
C GLU A 378 -9.81 -28.79 -15.26
N ALA A 379 -10.06 -28.87 -13.94
CA ALA A 379 -10.63 -27.76 -13.19
C ALA A 379 -9.70 -26.54 -13.16
N SER A 380 -8.42 -26.75 -12.88
CA SER A 380 -7.44 -25.68 -12.70
C SER A 380 -7.12 -24.95 -14.02
N LEU A 381 -6.89 -25.67 -15.11
CA LEU A 381 -6.39 -25.08 -16.36
C LEU A 381 -7.51 -24.68 -17.32
N PHE A 382 -8.59 -25.48 -17.39
CA PHE A 382 -9.65 -25.32 -18.39
C PHE A 382 -10.97 -24.82 -17.81
N GLY A 383 -11.05 -24.56 -16.51
CA GLY A 383 -12.26 -24.05 -15.85
C GLY A 383 -13.34 -25.10 -15.63
N GLY A 384 -12.97 -26.39 -15.58
CA GLY A 384 -13.88 -27.48 -15.25
C GLY A 384 -14.49 -27.35 -13.84
N ARG A 385 -15.73 -27.82 -13.66
CA ARG A 385 -16.40 -27.76 -12.34
C ARG A 385 -15.86 -28.83 -11.40
N LEU A 386 -15.35 -28.40 -10.24
CA LEU A 386 -14.96 -29.29 -9.12
C LEU A 386 -16.14 -29.96 -8.42
N VAL A 387 -17.32 -29.37 -8.49
CA VAL A 387 -18.53 -29.94 -7.90
C VAL A 387 -19.14 -30.92 -8.88
N GLY A 388 -19.30 -32.17 -8.46
CA GLY A 388 -19.81 -33.26 -9.31
C GLY A 388 -18.74 -34.06 -10.04
N SER A 389 -17.45 -33.74 -9.90
CA SER A 389 -16.33 -34.46 -10.53
C SER A 389 -15.87 -35.73 -9.79
N GLY A 390 -16.59 -36.15 -8.74
CA GLY A 390 -16.23 -37.31 -7.91
C GLY A 390 -15.20 -37.06 -6.81
N ILE A 391 -14.66 -35.83 -6.70
CA ILE A 391 -13.65 -35.47 -5.69
C ILE A 391 -14.30 -35.30 -4.30
N ALA A 392 -13.67 -35.85 -3.26
CA ALA A 392 -14.16 -35.76 -1.88
C ALA A 392 -14.27 -34.30 -1.41
N ALA A 393 -15.24 -33.99 -0.53
CA ALA A 393 -15.42 -32.63 -0.01
C ALA A 393 -14.20 -32.09 0.75
N GLY A 394 -13.48 -32.97 1.45
CA GLY A 394 -12.25 -32.61 2.17
C GLY A 394 -11.10 -32.17 1.26
N ASP A 395 -11.00 -32.78 0.06
CA ASP A 395 -9.95 -32.49 -0.93
C ASP A 395 -10.27 -31.25 -1.78
N ARG A 396 -11.46 -30.65 -1.58
CA ARG A 396 -11.92 -29.41 -2.23
C ARG A 396 -11.84 -28.20 -1.29
N ARG A 397 -11.20 -28.33 -0.12
CA ARG A 397 -11.04 -27.24 0.84
C ARG A 397 -9.70 -26.56 0.68
N GLY A 398 -9.72 -25.23 0.57
CA GLY A 398 -8.53 -24.40 0.57
C GLY A 398 -8.35 -23.69 1.92
N LYS A 399 -7.11 -23.58 2.38
CA LYS A 399 -6.70 -22.53 3.31
C LYS A 399 -6.41 -21.29 2.49
N GLY A 400 -6.91 -20.13 2.93
CA GLY A 400 -6.62 -18.89 2.23
C GLY A 400 -5.15 -18.48 2.31
N THR A 401 -4.63 -17.96 1.19
CA THR A 401 -3.21 -17.66 0.98
C THR A 401 -3.05 -16.29 0.31
N PRO A 402 -1.85 -15.67 0.29
CA PRO A 402 -1.65 -14.38 -0.39
C PRO A 402 -2.01 -14.39 -1.88
N PHE A 403 -1.92 -15.57 -2.53
CA PHE A 403 -2.26 -15.78 -3.94
C PHE A 403 -3.77 -15.89 -4.17
N PHE A 404 -4.49 -16.43 -3.19
CA PHE A 404 -5.93 -16.68 -3.23
C PHE A 404 -6.58 -16.12 -1.95
N PRO A 405 -6.63 -14.77 -1.83
CA PRO A 405 -7.11 -14.12 -0.61
C PRO A 405 -8.59 -14.39 -0.36
N ASP A 406 -9.42 -14.61 -1.40
CA ASP A 406 -10.85 -14.93 -1.24
C ASP A 406 -11.11 -16.26 -0.51
N ALA A 407 -10.13 -17.17 -0.48
CA ALA A 407 -10.20 -18.38 0.35
C ALA A 407 -9.97 -18.09 1.86
N ILE A 408 -9.56 -16.86 2.21
CA ILE A 408 -9.46 -16.37 3.60
C ILE A 408 -10.83 -15.82 4.00
N LYS A 409 -11.65 -16.62 4.69
CA LYS A 409 -12.93 -16.15 5.27
C LYS A 409 -12.68 -15.04 6.30
N SER A 410 -12.96 -13.78 5.97
CA SER A 410 -13.29 -12.73 6.95
C SER A 410 -14.00 -11.53 6.30
N TYR A 411 -15.33 -11.59 6.27
CA TYR A 411 -16.17 -10.43 5.98
C TYR A 411 -16.78 -9.92 7.30
N ASN A 412 -16.63 -8.62 7.56
CA ASN A 412 -17.25 -7.90 8.68
C ASN A 412 -18.78 -8.07 8.64
N GLN A 413 -19.33 -9.04 9.37
CA GLN A 413 -20.78 -9.25 9.45
C GLN A 413 -21.20 -9.70 10.86
N GLY A 414 -21.71 -8.77 11.67
CA GLY A 414 -22.67 -9.04 12.76
C GLY A 414 -22.43 -10.26 13.68
N THR A 415 -23.50 -10.73 14.32
CA THR A 415 -23.47 -11.82 15.32
C THR A 415 -23.72 -13.22 14.75
N ASP A 416 -23.99 -13.40 13.45
CA ASP A 416 -24.25 -14.70 12.83
C ASP A 416 -23.38 -14.94 11.57
N TRP A 417 -22.93 -16.18 11.40
CA TRP A 417 -21.95 -16.60 10.38
C TRP A 417 -22.61 -17.17 9.12
N VAL A 418 -22.23 -16.67 7.93
CA VAL A 418 -22.52 -17.37 6.66
C VAL A 418 -21.38 -18.34 6.32
N THR A 419 -21.74 -19.62 6.27
CA THR A 419 -20.95 -20.75 5.80
C THR A 419 -21.16 -20.98 4.31
N GLU A 420 -20.26 -20.52 3.45
CA GLU A 420 -20.08 -21.13 2.12
C GLU A 420 -18.66 -21.70 2.02
N ASP A 421 -18.58 -23.02 1.90
CA ASP A 421 -17.33 -23.75 1.61
C ASP A 421 -17.12 -23.73 0.09
N PHE A 422 -16.46 -22.70 -0.43
CA PHE A 422 -16.12 -22.65 -1.85
C PHE A 422 -15.08 -23.72 -2.21
N PRO A 423 -15.29 -24.48 -3.31
CA PRO A 423 -14.35 -25.50 -3.73
C PRO A 423 -13.05 -24.85 -4.23
N PHE A 424 -11.91 -25.25 -3.66
CA PHE A 424 -10.57 -24.83 -4.04
C PHE A 424 -9.83 -25.95 -4.76
N CYS A 425 -9.13 -25.64 -5.86
CA CYS A 425 -8.31 -26.63 -6.56
C CYS A 425 -6.87 -26.63 -6.00
N PRO A 426 -6.37 -27.75 -5.44
CA PRO A 426 -4.99 -27.83 -4.96
C PRO A 426 -3.93 -27.46 -5.99
N LEU A 427 -4.15 -27.79 -7.27
CA LEU A 427 -3.20 -27.49 -8.34
C LEU A 427 -3.02 -25.98 -8.57
N ASP A 428 -4.06 -25.16 -8.31
CA ASP A 428 -3.97 -23.70 -8.45
C ASP A 428 -2.91 -23.13 -7.49
N TYR A 429 -2.85 -23.65 -6.26
CA TYR A 429 -1.85 -23.24 -5.28
C TYR A 429 -0.43 -23.66 -5.69
N LEU A 430 -0.27 -24.91 -6.14
CA LEU A 430 1.02 -25.44 -6.57
C LEU A 430 1.60 -24.57 -7.67
N LEU A 431 0.83 -24.35 -8.73
CA LEU A 431 1.28 -23.58 -9.89
C LEU A 431 1.48 -22.10 -9.55
N ALA A 432 0.66 -21.51 -8.66
CA ALA A 432 0.88 -20.14 -8.22
C ALA A 432 2.22 -19.99 -7.44
N VAL A 433 2.57 -20.97 -6.60
CA VAL A 433 3.89 -21.00 -5.95
C VAL A 433 5.00 -21.15 -6.98
N GLU A 434 4.89 -22.09 -7.93
CA GLU A 434 5.90 -22.27 -8.98
C GLU A 434 6.10 -20.99 -9.82
N GLY A 435 5.02 -20.28 -10.13
CA GLY A 435 5.08 -19.00 -10.83
C GLY A 435 5.69 -17.88 -9.99
N ALA A 436 5.41 -17.85 -8.67
CA ALA A 436 6.06 -16.90 -7.76
C ALA A 436 7.57 -17.15 -7.64
N LEU A 437 8.02 -18.40 -7.71
CA LEU A 437 9.45 -18.75 -7.72
C LEU A 437 10.17 -18.25 -8.98
N ALA A 438 9.46 -18.03 -10.08
CA ALA A 438 10.03 -17.40 -11.28
C ALA A 438 10.36 -15.91 -11.07
N MET A 439 9.78 -15.25 -10.07
CA MET A 439 10.00 -13.83 -9.75
C MET A 439 11.23 -13.64 -8.85
N ARG A 440 12.40 -14.06 -9.35
CA ARG A 440 13.68 -14.04 -8.63
C ARG A 440 14.22 -12.61 -8.42
N GLY A 441 14.67 -12.31 -7.21
CA GLY A 441 15.29 -11.01 -6.89
C GLY A 441 16.71 -10.86 -7.46
N ALA A 442 17.08 -9.66 -7.86
CA ALA A 442 18.46 -9.30 -8.22
C ALA A 442 19.00 -8.21 -7.28
N THR A 443 20.32 -8.11 -7.14
CA THR A 443 20.93 -6.99 -6.41
C THR A 443 21.06 -5.78 -7.33
N SER A 444 20.17 -4.80 -7.18
CA SER A 444 20.34 -3.51 -7.84
C SER A 444 21.24 -2.61 -6.99
N LYS A 445 22.45 -2.35 -7.50
CA LYS A 445 23.32 -1.28 -7.00
C LYS A 445 23.31 -0.15 -8.02
N THR A 446 22.60 0.92 -7.73
CA THR A 446 22.74 2.14 -8.52
C THR A 446 23.82 3.03 -7.93
N LEU A 447 24.70 3.52 -8.81
CA LEU A 447 25.79 4.44 -8.51
C LEU A 447 25.24 5.88 -8.37
N SER A 448 24.28 6.10 -7.47
CA SER A 448 23.81 7.44 -7.11
C SER A 448 24.29 7.77 -5.71
N ALA A 449 24.86 8.97 -5.52
CA ALA A 449 25.36 9.43 -4.22
C ALA A 449 24.28 9.50 -3.12
N ARG A 450 22.99 9.38 -3.48
CA ARG A 450 21.84 9.37 -2.58
C ARG A 450 21.10 8.03 -2.48
N SER A 451 21.40 7.03 -3.32
CA SER A 451 20.70 5.74 -3.26
C SER A 451 21.32 4.84 -2.17
N ARG A 452 20.47 4.31 -1.29
CA ARG A 452 20.85 3.23 -0.37
C ARG A 452 20.72 1.91 -1.12
N SER A 453 21.63 0.95 -0.88
CA SER A 453 21.48 -0.39 -1.45
C SER A 453 20.21 -1.05 -0.89
N ARG A 454 19.28 -1.43 -1.77
CA ARG A 454 18.03 -2.09 -1.43
C ARG A 454 17.85 -3.33 -2.28
N ALA A 455 17.16 -4.33 -1.75
CA ALA A 455 16.72 -5.45 -2.57
C ALA A 455 15.69 -4.95 -3.57
N ALA A 456 15.90 -5.24 -4.84
CA ALA A 456 14.92 -4.99 -5.89
C ALA A 456 14.45 -6.35 -6.39
N PHE A 457 13.22 -6.73 -6.01
CA PHE A 457 12.54 -7.82 -6.68
C PHE A 457 11.96 -7.28 -7.99
N PRO A 458 12.03 -8.03 -9.10
CA PRO A 458 11.43 -7.62 -10.35
C PRO A 458 9.98 -7.19 -10.14
N PHE A 459 9.69 -5.98 -10.62
CA PHE A 459 8.35 -5.39 -10.60
C PHE A 459 7.70 -5.19 -9.23
N VAL A 460 8.47 -5.22 -8.14
CA VAL A 460 7.97 -4.91 -6.79
C VAL A 460 8.36 -3.49 -6.40
N PHE A 461 7.38 -2.69 -6.01
CA PHE A 461 7.57 -1.30 -5.62
C PHE A 461 6.83 -0.98 -4.31
N GLU A 462 7.27 0.08 -3.62
CA GLU A 462 6.55 0.60 -2.46
C GLU A 462 5.21 1.23 -2.89
N GLY A 463 4.13 0.86 -2.21
CA GLY A 463 2.82 1.47 -2.42
C GLY A 463 2.70 2.85 -1.77
N ALA A 464 1.55 3.51 -1.99
CA ALA A 464 1.23 4.79 -1.36
C ALA A 464 0.70 4.65 0.08
N GLU A 465 0.17 3.49 0.45
CA GLU A 465 -0.45 3.25 1.76
C GLU A 465 0.56 2.72 2.78
N THR A 466 0.41 3.15 4.04
CA THR A 466 1.07 2.50 5.17
C THR A 466 0.21 1.35 5.68
N MET A 467 0.81 0.18 5.88
CA MET A 467 0.13 -0.94 6.51
C MET A 467 0.17 -0.81 8.05
N THR A 468 -1.00 -0.84 8.66
CA THR A 468 -1.20 -0.74 10.12
C THR A 468 -1.68 -2.06 10.72
N ASP A 469 -1.38 -2.30 11.99
CA ASP A 469 -2.00 -3.38 12.75
C ASP A 469 -3.43 -3.02 13.23
N GLU A 470 -4.08 -3.95 13.93
CA GLU A 470 -5.42 -3.76 14.53
C GLU A 470 -5.51 -2.58 15.50
N GLN A 471 -4.37 -2.16 16.06
CA GLN A 471 -4.27 -1.06 17.02
C GLN A 471 -3.96 0.28 16.31
N GLY A 472 -3.90 0.28 14.97
CA GLY A 472 -3.59 1.45 14.16
C GLY A 472 -2.11 1.83 14.14
N LYS A 473 -1.21 0.97 14.64
CA LYS A 473 0.22 1.22 14.61
C LYS A 473 0.79 0.88 13.24
N SER A 474 1.47 1.85 12.62
CA SER A 474 2.17 1.68 11.36
C SER A 474 3.27 0.62 11.47
N LEU A 475 3.15 -0.46 10.70
CA LEU A 475 4.13 -1.55 10.68
C LEU A 475 5.20 -1.34 9.61
N ARG A 476 4.77 -1.02 8.38
CA ARG A 476 5.61 -0.82 7.19
C ARG A 476 4.81 -0.16 6.06
N VAL A 477 5.50 0.31 5.02
CA VAL A 477 4.86 0.75 3.78
C VAL A 477 4.28 -0.47 3.05
N GLY A 478 3.12 -0.30 2.42
CA GLY A 478 2.54 -1.29 1.52
C GLY A 478 3.46 -1.59 0.34
N SER A 479 3.19 -2.69 -0.35
CA SER A 479 3.94 -3.06 -1.56
C SER A 479 2.96 -3.27 -2.70
N SER A 480 3.40 -2.98 -3.92
CA SER A 480 2.71 -3.30 -5.15
C SER A 480 3.60 -4.22 -5.97
N PHE A 481 3.01 -5.27 -6.54
CA PHE A 481 3.64 -6.09 -7.58
C PHE A 481 2.99 -5.77 -8.91
N TRP A 482 3.80 -5.48 -9.93
CA TRP A 482 3.31 -5.20 -11.27
C TRP A 482 3.58 -6.38 -12.18
N LEU A 483 2.55 -7.19 -12.42
CA LEU A 483 2.65 -8.35 -13.28
C LEU A 483 2.86 -7.90 -14.74
N PRO A 484 3.96 -8.30 -15.41
CA PRO A 484 4.12 -8.08 -16.83
C PRO A 484 3.14 -8.94 -17.63
N ILE A 485 2.53 -8.35 -18.66
CA ILE A 485 1.63 -9.01 -19.60
C ILE A 485 2.24 -8.91 -20.98
N TRP A 486 2.42 -10.04 -21.66
CA TRP A 486 2.92 -10.12 -23.03
C TRP A 486 1.95 -10.90 -23.92
N THR A 487 1.96 -10.56 -25.21
CA THR A 487 1.07 -11.17 -26.22
C THR A 487 1.84 -11.98 -27.27
N GLN A 488 3.17 -11.91 -27.27
CA GLN A 488 4.03 -12.69 -28.17
C GLN A 488 4.32 -14.06 -27.56
N PRO A 489 4.31 -15.16 -28.32
CA PRO A 489 4.73 -16.47 -27.80
C PRO A 489 6.16 -16.41 -27.26
N THR A 490 6.35 -16.76 -25.99
CA THR A 490 7.65 -16.65 -25.31
C THR A 490 7.97 -17.93 -24.53
N PRO A 491 9.14 -18.55 -24.75
CA PRO A 491 9.64 -19.64 -23.92
C PRO A 491 9.94 -19.24 -22.48
N PHE A 492 9.88 -20.20 -21.55
CA PHE A 492 10.16 -19.92 -20.13
C PHE A 492 11.55 -19.30 -19.90
N GLY A 493 12.60 -19.83 -20.57
CA GLY A 493 13.97 -19.32 -20.42
C GLY A 493 14.13 -17.87 -20.87
N GLU A 494 13.48 -17.50 -21.98
CA GLU A 494 13.48 -16.12 -22.49
C GLU A 494 12.70 -15.18 -21.56
N LEU A 495 11.54 -15.61 -21.07
CA LEU A 495 10.78 -14.86 -20.05
C LEU A 495 11.61 -14.62 -18.79
N GLN A 496 12.32 -15.65 -18.30
CA GLN A 496 13.17 -15.54 -17.12
C GLN A 496 14.31 -14.54 -17.33
N SER A 497 14.97 -14.56 -18.50
CA SER A 497 15.97 -13.55 -18.87
C SER A 497 15.37 -12.14 -18.87
N PHE A 498 14.20 -11.93 -19.49
CA PHE A 498 13.55 -10.61 -19.49
C PHE A 498 13.20 -10.12 -18.09
N ILE A 499 12.68 -10.98 -17.22
CA ILE A 499 12.35 -10.61 -15.84
C ILE A 499 13.60 -10.18 -15.05
N LEU A 500 14.72 -10.86 -15.27
CA LEU A 500 16.00 -10.58 -14.58
C LEU A 500 16.72 -9.34 -15.13
N ASP A 501 16.64 -9.11 -16.45
CA ASP A 501 17.30 -7.98 -17.11
C ASP A 501 16.46 -6.70 -17.02
N CYS A 502 15.15 -6.81 -16.77
CA CYS A 502 14.26 -5.65 -16.71
C CYS A 502 14.63 -4.71 -15.56
N GLN A 503 14.97 -3.48 -15.90
CA GLN A 503 15.23 -2.42 -14.93
C GLN A 503 14.27 -1.25 -15.15
N ALA A 504 13.50 -0.91 -14.12
CA ALA A 504 12.64 0.25 -14.13
C ALA A 504 13.43 1.51 -13.76
N ARG A 505 13.65 2.41 -14.73
CA ARG A 505 14.40 3.65 -14.51
C ARG A 505 13.62 4.87 -14.96
N LEU A 506 13.73 5.93 -14.17
CA LEU A 506 13.38 7.28 -14.58
C LEU A 506 14.66 8.07 -14.90
N PRO A 507 14.60 9.14 -15.71
CA PRO A 507 15.77 9.98 -15.97
C PRO A 507 16.39 10.49 -14.65
N GLY A 508 17.61 10.03 -14.34
CA GLY A 508 18.37 10.45 -13.16
C GLY A 508 17.96 9.83 -11.82
N ARG A 509 17.06 8.83 -11.79
CA ARG A 509 16.57 8.20 -10.55
C ARG A 509 16.01 6.78 -10.78
N ASP A 510 16.16 5.91 -9.78
CA ASP A 510 15.51 4.60 -9.77
C ASP A 510 14.05 4.66 -9.32
N CYS A 511 13.23 3.77 -9.87
CA CYS A 511 11.85 3.62 -9.46
C CYS A 511 11.79 2.95 -8.08
N ARG A 512 11.22 3.65 -7.10
CA ARG A 512 11.00 3.12 -5.75
C ARG A 512 9.52 2.85 -5.50
N PHE A 513 8.68 3.80 -5.89
CA PHE A 513 7.23 3.74 -5.66
C PHE A 513 6.48 3.19 -6.86
N SER A 514 5.29 2.65 -6.61
CA SER A 514 4.34 2.25 -7.64
C SER A 514 4.09 3.39 -8.65
N SER A 515 4.02 4.63 -8.16
CA SER A 515 3.89 5.84 -8.97
C SER A 515 5.11 6.15 -9.85
N ASP A 516 6.33 5.82 -9.38
CA ASP A 516 7.55 5.95 -10.19
C ASP A 516 7.55 4.92 -11.32
N PHE A 517 7.14 3.68 -11.02
CA PHE A 517 7.06 2.62 -12.02
C PHE A 517 5.98 2.92 -13.07
N ALA A 518 4.79 3.37 -12.66
CA ALA A 518 3.73 3.78 -13.58
C ALA A 518 4.20 4.85 -14.58
N ARG A 519 5.03 5.81 -14.13
CA ARG A 519 5.69 6.79 -14.99
C ARG A 519 6.70 6.14 -15.94
N ALA A 520 7.53 5.21 -15.45
CA ALA A 520 8.57 4.55 -16.22
C ALA A 520 8.03 3.66 -17.36
N ILE A 521 6.92 2.95 -17.13
CA ILE A 521 6.24 2.12 -18.15
C ILE A 521 5.96 2.96 -19.40
N ARG A 522 5.52 4.20 -19.22
CA ARG A 522 5.07 5.06 -20.31
C ARG A 522 6.19 5.85 -21.01
N SER A 523 7.36 5.96 -20.39
CA SER A 523 8.48 6.78 -20.88
C SER A 523 9.63 6.00 -21.51
N GLN A 524 9.35 4.78 -22.01
CA GLN A 524 10.37 3.86 -22.55
C GLN A 524 11.47 3.48 -21.53
N GLY A 525 11.23 3.71 -20.22
CA GLY A 525 12.19 3.44 -19.13
C GLY A 525 12.15 2.01 -18.60
N VAL A 526 11.32 1.15 -19.21
CA VAL A 526 11.21 -0.28 -18.95
C VAL A 526 11.57 -0.97 -20.26
N ASP A 527 12.61 -1.82 -20.27
CA ASP A 527 13.10 -2.43 -21.51
C ASP A 527 11.98 -3.16 -22.27
N ALA A 528 11.86 -2.81 -23.55
CA ALA A 528 10.61 -2.70 -24.31
C ALA A 528 10.05 -4.03 -24.89
N GLY A 529 9.70 -4.99 -24.02
CA GLY A 529 9.16 -6.30 -24.46
C GLY A 529 7.68 -6.59 -24.09
N PHE A 530 7.12 -5.91 -23.08
CA PHE A 530 5.80 -6.24 -22.53
C PHE A 530 4.67 -5.38 -23.13
N PHE A 531 3.49 -5.97 -23.30
CA PHE A 531 2.29 -5.30 -23.80
C PHE A 531 1.67 -4.36 -22.75
N ALA A 532 1.61 -4.81 -21.50
CA ALA A 532 1.03 -4.05 -20.39
C ALA A 532 1.54 -4.56 -19.04
N PHE A 533 1.17 -3.88 -17.97
CA PHE A 533 1.36 -4.34 -16.60
C PHE A 533 0.06 -4.27 -15.80
N GLN A 534 -0.20 -5.29 -14.99
CA GLN A 534 -1.30 -5.32 -14.01
C GLN A 534 -0.73 -5.17 -12.60
N GLU A 535 -1.13 -4.12 -11.90
CA GLU A 535 -0.76 -3.89 -10.50
C GLU A 535 -1.56 -4.84 -9.58
N PHE A 536 -0.89 -5.37 -8.57
CA PHE A 536 -1.48 -6.04 -7.40
C PHE A 536 -0.94 -5.40 -6.14
N GLN A 537 -1.83 -4.79 -5.35
CA GLN A 537 -1.48 -4.09 -4.12
C GLN A 537 -1.62 -5.05 -2.93
N PHE A 538 -0.57 -5.14 -2.11
CA PHE A 538 -0.55 -5.92 -0.88
C PHE A 538 -0.99 -5.05 0.30
N ARG A 539 -2.03 -5.49 0.99
CA ARG A 539 -2.62 -4.84 2.17
C ARG A 539 -2.62 -5.79 3.37
N LEU A 540 -2.77 -5.25 4.58
CA LEU A 540 -3.04 -6.02 5.80
C LEU A 540 -4.48 -5.77 6.25
N LYS A 541 -5.18 -6.80 6.71
CA LYS A 541 -6.53 -6.70 7.30
C LYS A 541 -6.60 -7.48 8.61
N GLY A 542 -7.33 -6.95 9.60
CA GLY A 542 -7.55 -7.62 10.90
C GLY A 542 -6.23 -8.01 11.56
N ALA A 543 -6.10 -9.27 11.96
CA ALA A 543 -4.97 -9.85 12.70
C ALA A 543 -3.67 -9.98 11.87
N ASN A 544 -3.29 -8.93 11.15
CA ASN A 544 -2.15 -8.87 10.22
C ASN A 544 -2.25 -9.91 9.10
N VAL A 545 -3.46 -10.21 8.61
CA VAL A 545 -3.64 -11.14 7.51
C VAL A 545 -3.34 -10.41 6.20
N PRO A 546 -2.37 -10.89 5.38
CA PRO A 546 -2.08 -10.32 4.09
C PRO A 546 -3.21 -10.55 3.11
N TRP A 547 -3.55 -9.50 2.36
CA TRP A 547 -4.58 -9.49 1.34
C TRP A 547 -4.02 -8.84 0.08
N THR A 548 -4.45 -9.29 -1.10
CA THR A 548 -4.06 -8.72 -2.39
C THR A 548 -5.27 -8.18 -3.12
N THR A 549 -5.17 -6.97 -3.66
CA THR A 549 -6.21 -6.35 -4.49
C THR A 549 -5.63 -6.03 -5.86
N ALA A 550 -6.36 -6.34 -6.92
CA ALA A 550 -6.02 -5.85 -8.25
C ALA A 550 -6.08 -4.31 -8.25
N GLY A 551 -4.99 -3.69 -8.68
CA GLY A 551 -4.84 -2.27 -8.87
C GLY A 551 -5.00 -1.90 -10.35
N ARG A 552 -4.18 -0.95 -10.79
CA ARG A 552 -4.27 -0.39 -12.15
C ARG A 552 -3.73 -1.36 -13.23
N PHE A 553 -4.34 -1.30 -14.41
CA PHE A 553 -3.81 -1.86 -15.64
C PHE A 553 -3.18 -0.74 -16.47
N VAL A 554 -1.90 -0.85 -16.79
CA VAL A 554 -1.17 0.19 -17.54
C VAL A 554 -0.57 -0.41 -18.81
N PRO A 555 -1.03 -0.02 -20.01
CA PRO A 555 -0.43 -0.47 -21.25
C PRO A 555 0.94 0.18 -21.47
N SER A 556 1.89 -0.60 -22.00
CA SER A 556 3.26 -0.15 -22.29
C SER A 556 3.36 0.76 -23.53
N SER A 557 2.23 1.08 -24.18
CA SER A 557 2.21 2.01 -25.30
C SER A 557 2.62 3.41 -24.83
N GLY A 558 3.78 3.88 -25.28
CA GLY A 558 4.24 5.24 -25.04
C GLY A 558 3.29 6.26 -25.68
N THR A 559 2.89 7.28 -24.92
CA THR A 559 2.19 8.45 -25.45
C THR A 559 3.14 9.64 -25.40
N ALA A 560 3.03 10.59 -26.34
CA ALA A 560 3.83 11.82 -26.29
C ALA A 560 3.66 12.56 -24.95
N MET A 561 2.45 12.51 -24.37
CA MET A 561 2.11 13.10 -23.08
C MET A 561 2.81 12.43 -21.88
N ALA A 562 3.23 11.17 -22.00
CA ALA A 562 3.89 10.47 -20.90
C ALA A 562 5.32 10.93 -20.63
N GLY A 563 6.06 11.30 -21.69
CA GLY A 563 7.36 11.96 -21.54
C GLY A 563 7.23 13.28 -20.79
N VAL A 564 6.15 14.02 -21.04
CA VAL A 564 5.88 15.33 -20.42
C VAL A 564 5.79 15.22 -18.90
N LEU A 565 5.03 14.27 -18.35
CA LEU A 565 4.90 14.15 -16.88
C LEU A 565 6.25 13.94 -16.18
N ASN A 566 7.17 13.21 -16.81
CA ASN A 566 8.52 13.02 -16.26
C ASN A 566 9.34 14.30 -16.24
N GLU A 567 9.29 15.07 -17.32
CA GLU A 567 9.96 16.36 -17.43
C GLU A 567 9.39 17.38 -16.42
N LEU A 568 8.06 17.40 -16.28
CA LEU A 568 7.35 18.27 -15.32
C LEU A 568 7.76 18.01 -13.86
N LEU A 569 7.94 16.74 -13.49
CA LEU A 569 8.26 16.33 -12.11
C LEU A 569 9.76 16.24 -11.82
N ALA A 570 10.64 16.25 -12.84
CA ALA A 570 12.08 16.16 -12.66
C ALA A 570 12.65 17.19 -11.66
N PRO A 571 12.20 18.47 -11.61
CA PRO A 571 12.66 19.41 -10.58
C PRO A 571 12.28 18.99 -9.15
N VAL A 572 11.06 18.45 -8.96
CA VAL A 572 10.55 18.00 -7.66
C VAL A 572 11.30 16.76 -7.18
N ASP A 573 11.58 15.83 -8.10
CA ASP A 573 12.38 14.65 -7.84
C ASP A 573 13.81 15.04 -7.43
N ALA A 574 14.45 15.95 -8.18
CA ALA A 574 15.81 16.41 -7.90
C ALA A 574 15.96 17.15 -6.57
N SER A 575 14.90 17.85 -6.13
CA SER A 575 14.92 18.57 -4.86
C SER A 575 14.84 17.64 -3.64
N GLY A 576 14.39 16.40 -3.80
CA GLY A 576 14.14 15.47 -2.68
C GLY A 576 12.97 15.90 -1.80
N PHE A 577 12.01 16.66 -2.35
CA PHE A 577 10.88 17.20 -1.58
C PHE A 577 10.03 16.08 -0.95
N LEU A 578 9.81 14.97 -1.64
CA LEU A 578 9.00 13.85 -1.14
C LEU A 578 9.78 12.89 -0.22
N ASP A 579 11.11 12.90 -0.27
CA ASP A 579 11.98 12.02 0.51
C ASP A 579 11.97 12.37 2.00
N GLN A 580 11.69 13.63 2.34
CA GLN A 580 11.61 14.09 3.73
C GLN A 580 10.40 13.50 4.50
N PHE A 581 9.43 12.91 3.78
CA PHE A 581 8.23 12.25 4.33
C PHE A 581 8.34 10.72 4.34
N GLU A 582 9.55 10.17 4.32
CA GLU A 582 9.76 8.73 4.39
C GLU A 582 9.21 8.09 5.68
N PHE A 583 8.70 6.87 5.51
CA PHE A 583 8.33 5.99 6.61
C PHE A 583 9.58 5.69 7.46
N ASN A 584 9.45 5.85 8.77
CA ASN A 584 10.48 5.47 9.73
C ASN A 584 9.82 4.82 10.95
N ARG A 585 10.12 3.53 11.16
CA ARG A 585 9.56 2.73 12.25
C ARG A 585 9.97 3.22 13.65
N GLU A 586 11.12 3.87 13.76
CA GLU A 586 11.63 4.43 15.03
C GLU A 586 11.01 5.79 15.35
N ARG A 587 10.42 6.45 14.36
CA ARG A 587 9.77 7.75 14.56
C ARG A 587 8.40 7.54 15.22
N LYS A 588 8.12 8.35 16.25
CA LYS A 588 6.82 8.32 16.97
C LYS A 588 5.60 8.53 16.07
N SER A 589 5.73 9.33 15.01
CA SER A 589 4.65 9.60 14.05
C SER A 589 5.09 9.25 12.64
N ASP A 590 4.29 8.44 11.96
CA ASP A 590 4.46 8.16 10.55
C ASP A 590 4.13 9.40 9.71
N LEU A 591 5.05 9.77 8.82
CA LEU A 591 4.88 10.90 7.90
C LEU A 591 4.54 10.45 6.47
N HIS A 592 4.63 9.15 6.19
CA HIS A 592 4.30 8.60 4.88
C HIS A 592 2.87 8.93 4.40
N PRO A 593 1.83 8.95 5.26
CA PRO A 593 0.48 9.32 4.85
C PRO A 593 0.36 10.74 4.27
N LEU A 594 1.30 11.64 4.56
CA LEU A 594 1.28 13.01 4.02
C LEU A 594 1.68 13.07 2.55
N ARG A 595 2.51 12.12 2.07
CA ARG A 595 2.90 12.04 0.65
C ARG A 595 2.00 11.11 -0.16
N ALA A 596 1.23 10.24 0.47
CA ALA A 596 0.37 9.27 -0.20
C ALA A 596 -0.56 9.89 -1.26
N PRO A 597 -1.26 11.03 -1.02
CA PRO A 597 -2.11 11.66 -2.03
C PRO A 597 -1.34 12.19 -3.25
N VAL A 598 -0.06 12.57 -3.06
CA VAL A 598 0.80 12.99 -4.17
C VAL A 598 1.17 11.77 -5.02
N LEU A 599 1.56 10.67 -4.40
CA LEU A 599 1.92 9.43 -5.11
C LEU A 599 0.73 8.88 -5.89
N GLU A 600 -0.47 8.87 -5.30
CA GLU A 600 -1.70 8.42 -5.96
C GLU A 600 -2.09 9.31 -7.15
N ALA A 601 -1.96 10.63 -7.01
CA ALA A 601 -2.21 11.57 -8.11
C ALA A 601 -1.22 11.34 -9.27
N ILE A 602 0.06 11.13 -8.97
CA ILE A 602 1.09 10.82 -9.97
C ILE A 602 0.76 9.52 -10.69
N GLU A 603 0.42 8.47 -9.95
CA GLU A 603 0.09 7.17 -10.52
C GLU A 603 -1.15 7.24 -11.42
N THR A 604 -2.17 8.01 -11.01
CA THR A 604 -3.38 8.26 -11.81
C THR A 604 -3.06 9.03 -13.09
N ALA A 605 -2.25 10.10 -13.00
CA ALA A 605 -1.83 10.88 -14.18
C ALA A 605 -0.91 10.08 -15.12
N ALA A 606 -0.12 9.14 -14.60
CA ALA A 606 0.71 8.25 -15.41
C ALA A 606 -0.11 7.16 -16.12
N ALA A 607 -1.13 6.62 -15.45
CA ALA A 607 -2.04 5.64 -16.05
C ALA A 607 -2.92 6.27 -17.15
N GLU A 608 -3.48 7.45 -16.89
CA GLU A 608 -4.42 8.15 -17.78
C GLU A 608 -4.02 9.63 -17.94
N PRO A 609 -3.02 9.92 -18.80
CA PRO A 609 -2.50 11.28 -18.92
C PRO A 609 -3.51 12.21 -19.58
N SER A 610 -3.94 13.23 -18.83
CA SER A 610 -4.77 14.34 -19.30
C SER A 610 -4.45 15.60 -18.49
N ALA A 611 -4.72 16.79 -19.04
CA ALA A 611 -4.47 18.05 -18.35
C ALA A 611 -5.16 18.11 -16.97
N SER A 612 -6.38 17.57 -16.88
CA SER A 612 -7.13 17.46 -15.61
C SER A 612 -6.43 16.58 -14.58
N LYS A 613 -5.89 15.42 -14.96
CA LYS A 613 -5.14 14.56 -14.02
C LYS A 613 -3.76 15.15 -13.68
N ILE A 614 -3.13 15.84 -14.61
CA ILE A 614 -1.83 16.50 -14.40
C ILE A 614 -1.96 17.66 -13.40
N VAL A 615 -3.02 18.49 -13.49
CA VAL A 615 -3.22 19.58 -12.52
C VAL A 615 -3.54 19.05 -11.11
N GLU A 616 -4.14 17.86 -10.98
CA GLU A 616 -4.35 17.21 -9.67
C GLU A 616 -3.03 16.86 -8.97
N VAL A 617 -1.98 16.52 -9.73
CA VAL A 617 -0.62 16.33 -9.17
C VAL A 617 -0.10 17.64 -8.56
N LEU A 618 -0.26 18.77 -9.26
CA LEU A 618 0.09 20.09 -8.72
C LEU A 618 -0.72 20.44 -7.48
N CYS A 619 -2.03 20.13 -7.48
CA CYS A 619 -2.91 20.39 -6.34
C CYS A 619 -2.46 19.61 -5.10
N SER A 620 -2.12 18.33 -5.25
CA SER A 620 -1.60 17.51 -4.15
C SER A 620 -0.24 18.02 -3.66
N LEU A 621 0.66 18.43 -4.57
CA LEU A 621 1.94 19.04 -4.20
C LEU A 621 1.76 20.35 -3.44
N ALA A 622 0.85 21.23 -3.89
CA ALA A 622 0.58 22.51 -3.24
C ALA A 622 -0.01 22.32 -1.85
N THR A 623 -0.94 21.38 -1.70
CA THR A 623 -1.53 21.02 -0.40
C THR A 623 -0.45 20.61 0.59
N LEU A 624 0.44 19.69 0.20
CA LEU A 624 1.53 19.22 1.07
C LEU A 624 2.54 20.34 1.37
N ASN A 625 2.89 21.16 0.37
CA ASN A 625 3.79 22.30 0.52
C ASN A 625 3.24 23.35 1.51
N SER A 626 1.94 23.65 1.41
CA SER A 626 1.22 24.57 2.30
C SER A 626 1.16 24.04 3.73
N GLN A 627 0.87 22.77 3.93
CA GLN A 627 0.88 22.13 5.26
C GLN A 627 2.26 22.24 5.92
N LEU A 628 3.33 21.98 5.16
CA LEU A 628 4.71 22.08 5.63
C LEU A 628 5.09 23.52 5.99
N ALA A 629 4.67 24.51 5.18
CA ALA A 629 4.95 25.92 5.42
C ALA A 629 4.22 26.47 6.66
N ARG A 630 3.01 25.99 6.94
CA ARG A 630 2.17 26.50 8.05
C ARG A 630 2.43 25.77 9.38
N SER A 631 2.68 24.45 9.36
CA SER A 631 2.79 23.66 10.58
C SER A 631 4.22 23.58 11.15
N LYS A 632 4.48 24.30 12.25
CA LYS A 632 5.75 24.19 13.00
C LYS A 632 6.00 22.77 13.50
N SER A 633 4.97 22.12 14.05
CA SER A 633 5.07 20.73 14.54
C SER A 633 5.44 19.74 13.43
N LEU A 634 4.90 19.92 12.22
CA LEU A 634 5.28 19.07 11.08
C LEU A 634 6.75 19.27 10.70
N ARG A 635 7.22 20.52 10.63
CA ARG A 635 8.63 20.82 10.32
C ARG A 635 9.60 20.19 11.33
N GLU A 636 9.26 20.25 12.61
CA GLU A 636 10.05 19.61 13.68
C GLU A 636 10.11 18.09 13.52
N LYS A 637 9.06 17.46 12.99
CA LYS A 637 9.03 16.01 12.71
C LYS A 637 9.80 15.62 11.44
N VAL A 638 9.76 16.47 10.40
CA VAL A 638 10.36 16.22 9.08
C VAL A 638 11.90 16.35 9.11
N GLY A 639 12.49 17.13 10.02
CA GLY A 639 13.94 17.17 10.14
C GLY A 639 14.50 17.99 11.30
N GLY A 640 15.49 17.41 12.00
CA GLY A 640 16.37 18.14 12.91
C GLY A 640 17.43 18.99 12.17
N GLY A 641 17.04 19.80 11.18
CA GLY A 641 17.99 20.69 10.49
C GLY A 641 17.50 21.48 9.27
N ARG A 642 17.11 20.84 8.15
CA ARG A 642 16.74 21.54 6.90
C ARG A 642 15.46 20.98 6.26
N VAL A 643 14.45 21.83 6.14
CA VAL A 643 13.18 21.56 5.47
C VAL A 643 13.30 21.95 4.00
N THR A 644 12.78 21.10 3.11
CA THR A 644 12.76 21.35 1.67
C THR A 644 11.34 21.66 1.22
N PHE A 645 11.15 22.69 0.40
CA PHE A 645 9.86 23.04 -0.21
C PHE A 645 9.86 22.65 -1.69
N VAL A 646 8.67 22.61 -2.30
CA VAL A 646 8.54 22.36 -3.75
C VAL A 646 9.34 23.44 -4.49
N PRO A 647 10.25 23.07 -5.40
CA PRO A 647 11.02 24.04 -6.15
C PRO A 647 10.12 24.82 -7.13
N PRO A 648 10.55 26.03 -7.53
CA PRO A 648 9.93 26.76 -8.64
C PRO A 648 9.82 25.88 -9.91
N LEU A 649 8.60 25.67 -10.40
CA LEU A 649 8.37 24.86 -11.60
C LEU A 649 8.41 25.72 -12.87
N ARG A 650 8.90 25.18 -14.00
CA ARG A 650 9.11 25.96 -15.23
C ARG A 650 7.80 26.28 -15.94
N CYS A 651 7.52 27.56 -16.22
CA CYS A 651 6.22 27.93 -16.77
C CYS A 651 5.97 27.38 -18.18
N GLU A 652 7.00 27.23 -19.00
CA GLU A 652 6.88 26.77 -20.39
C GLU A 652 6.31 25.36 -20.45
N ASP A 653 6.91 24.43 -19.71
CA ASP A 653 6.53 23.01 -19.71
C ASP A 653 5.10 22.82 -19.18
N TRP A 654 4.77 23.50 -18.08
CA TRP A 654 3.44 23.42 -17.46
C TRP A 654 2.35 24.12 -18.27
N SER A 655 2.67 25.19 -19.01
CA SER A 655 1.67 25.86 -19.86
C SER A 655 1.23 24.97 -21.02
N VAL A 656 2.17 24.23 -21.62
CA VAL A 656 1.86 23.27 -22.69
C VAL A 656 1.03 22.11 -22.15
N ALA A 657 1.42 21.54 -21.01
CA ALA A 657 0.72 20.39 -20.42
C ALA A 657 -0.71 20.69 -19.94
N LEU A 658 -1.02 21.96 -19.66
CA LEU A 658 -2.30 22.40 -19.12
C LEU A 658 -3.16 23.18 -20.14
N LEU A 659 -2.74 23.21 -21.42
CA LEU A 659 -3.39 24.01 -22.46
C LEU A 659 -4.89 23.69 -22.62
N ASP A 660 -5.25 22.41 -22.55
CA ASP A 660 -6.65 21.97 -22.70
C ASP A 660 -7.59 22.51 -21.60
N LEU A 661 -7.04 22.99 -20.48
CA LEU A 661 -7.81 23.62 -19.40
C LEU A 661 -8.07 25.11 -19.64
N GLU A 662 -7.52 25.74 -20.68
CA GLU A 662 -7.74 27.18 -20.92
C GLU A 662 -9.21 27.54 -21.25
N CYS A 663 -10.02 26.56 -21.62
CA CYS A 663 -11.46 26.75 -21.82
C CYS A 663 -12.26 26.78 -20.50
N ASP A 664 -11.67 26.32 -19.39
CA ASP A 664 -12.31 26.21 -18.07
C ASP A 664 -12.24 27.56 -17.31
N PRO A 665 -13.39 28.19 -16.98
CA PRO A 665 -13.41 29.53 -16.40
C PRO A 665 -12.73 29.60 -15.02
N GLU A 666 -12.87 28.57 -14.18
CA GLU A 666 -12.17 28.51 -12.88
C GLU A 666 -10.65 28.43 -13.05
N PHE A 667 -10.17 27.64 -14.02
CA PHE A 667 -8.74 27.54 -14.35
C PHE A 667 -8.20 28.86 -14.91
N GLU A 668 -8.96 29.53 -15.78
CA GLU A 668 -8.58 30.82 -16.35
C GLU A 668 -8.32 31.87 -15.27
N ILE A 669 -9.25 32.01 -14.30
CA ILE A 669 -9.09 32.92 -13.15
C ILE A 669 -7.89 32.52 -12.30
N ALA A 670 -7.79 31.24 -11.95
CA ALA A 670 -6.73 30.75 -11.09
C ALA A 670 -5.34 30.99 -11.70
N ARG A 671 -5.19 30.75 -13.00
CA ARG A 671 -3.97 31.01 -13.76
C ARG A 671 -3.66 32.50 -13.82
N ALA A 672 -4.64 33.36 -14.09
CA ALA A 672 -4.44 34.80 -14.10
C ALA A 672 -3.89 35.29 -12.75
N LEU A 673 -4.49 34.87 -11.64
CA LEU A 673 -4.05 35.18 -10.28
C LEU A 673 -2.66 34.62 -9.95
N ALA A 674 -2.43 33.32 -10.15
CA ALA A 674 -1.15 32.68 -9.87
C ALA A 674 0.01 33.29 -10.67
N SER A 675 -0.29 33.81 -11.87
CA SER A 675 0.68 34.45 -12.75
C SER A 675 1.06 35.89 -12.35
N ILE A 676 0.43 36.45 -11.31
CA ILE A 676 0.79 37.78 -10.79
C ILE A 676 2.24 37.74 -10.29
N ARG A 677 3.05 38.59 -10.92
CA ARG A 677 4.49 38.61 -10.72
C ARG A 677 4.86 39.25 -9.38
N GLY A 678 5.99 38.83 -8.84
CA GLY A 678 6.72 39.51 -7.77
C GLY A 678 8.17 39.71 -8.19
N HIS A 679 8.94 40.40 -7.36
CA HIS A 679 10.35 40.72 -7.63
C HIS A 679 10.55 41.42 -8.98
N GLU A 680 9.69 42.40 -9.28
CA GLU A 680 9.87 43.22 -10.47
C GLU A 680 11.11 44.12 -10.33
N LYS A 681 11.92 44.19 -11.40
CA LYS A 681 13.10 45.05 -11.46
C LYS A 681 12.68 46.52 -11.49
N GLN A 682 13.19 47.29 -10.55
CA GLN A 682 12.92 48.72 -10.42
C GLN A 682 13.88 49.56 -11.29
N PRO A 683 13.52 50.81 -11.63
CA PRO A 683 14.37 51.69 -12.45
C PRO A 683 15.76 51.98 -11.86
N ASP A 684 15.89 51.92 -10.53
CA ASP A 684 17.15 52.09 -9.80
C ASP A 684 18.04 50.84 -9.79
N GLY A 685 17.61 49.76 -10.46
CA GLY A 685 18.33 48.49 -10.54
C GLY A 685 18.06 47.53 -9.38
N THR A 686 17.31 47.94 -8.36
CA THR A 686 16.86 47.06 -7.27
C THR A 686 15.69 46.17 -7.74
N TYR A 687 15.31 45.20 -6.91
CA TYR A 687 14.14 44.37 -7.15
C TYR A 687 13.10 44.61 -6.06
N SER A 688 11.82 44.64 -6.44
CA SER A 688 10.69 44.74 -5.51
C SER A 688 10.80 43.68 -4.41
N GLU A 689 10.47 44.06 -3.17
CA GLU A 689 10.38 43.13 -2.04
C GLU A 689 9.10 42.28 -2.04
N VAL A 690 8.16 42.54 -2.97
CA VAL A 690 6.92 41.76 -3.08
C VAL A 690 7.22 40.40 -3.70
N GLU A 691 6.89 39.34 -2.98
CA GLU A 691 7.10 37.97 -3.42
C GLU A 691 6.17 37.60 -4.60
N PRO A 692 6.53 36.60 -5.42
CA PRO A 692 5.60 35.98 -6.37
C PRO A 692 4.31 35.52 -5.67
N PHE A 693 3.22 35.30 -6.42
CA PHE A 693 1.89 35.04 -5.83
C PHE A 693 1.86 33.97 -4.72
N LEU A 694 2.70 32.92 -4.82
CA LEU A 694 2.87 31.93 -3.76
C LEU A 694 3.22 32.53 -2.37
N GLY A 695 4.02 33.59 -2.31
CA GLY A 695 4.38 34.29 -1.07
C GLY A 695 3.21 35.06 -0.43
N SER A 696 2.14 35.32 -1.19
CA SER A 696 0.86 35.80 -0.65
C SER A 696 0.01 34.66 -0.05
N LEU A 697 0.28 33.40 -0.44
CA LEU A 697 -0.47 32.21 -0.04
C LEU A 697 0.14 31.49 1.18
N VAL A 698 1.46 31.38 1.17
CA VAL A 698 2.25 30.68 2.19
C VAL A 698 3.39 31.57 2.66
N PRO A 699 3.83 31.47 3.93
CA PRO A 699 4.77 32.42 4.53
C PRO A 699 6.23 32.21 4.10
N LEU A 700 6.46 31.92 2.82
CA LEU A 700 7.76 31.62 2.22
C LEU A 700 8.34 32.87 1.54
N ARG A 701 9.66 32.86 1.36
CA ARG A 701 10.39 33.83 0.53
C ARG A 701 11.18 33.15 -0.57
N ARG A 702 11.36 33.83 -1.70
CA ARG A 702 12.05 33.31 -2.89
C ARG A 702 13.54 33.68 -2.87
N LYS A 703 14.42 32.68 -2.95
CA LYS A 703 15.85 32.84 -3.30
C LYS A 703 16.08 32.42 -4.76
N GLN A 704 17.29 32.63 -5.28
CA GLN A 704 17.67 32.25 -6.66
C GLN A 704 17.23 30.82 -7.03
N ASN A 705 17.51 29.83 -6.17
CA ASN A 705 17.32 28.41 -6.50
C ASN A 705 16.21 27.69 -5.71
N GLY A 706 15.40 28.40 -4.91
CA GLY A 706 14.32 27.73 -4.17
C GLY A 706 13.48 28.65 -3.30
N TRP A 707 12.57 28.04 -2.56
CA TRP A 707 11.77 28.67 -1.52
C TRP A 707 12.33 28.34 -0.15
N TYR A 708 12.26 29.29 0.79
CA TYR A 708 12.63 29.06 2.18
C TYR A 708 11.64 29.75 3.12
N LEU A 709 11.55 29.24 4.34
CA LEU A 709 10.76 29.85 5.41
C LEU A 709 11.66 30.81 6.20
N PRO A 710 11.44 32.14 6.18
CA PRO A 710 12.16 33.09 7.02
C PRO A 710 11.75 32.96 8.51
N ASP A 711 12.59 33.48 9.39
CA ASP A 711 12.30 33.67 10.82
C ASP A 711 12.43 35.17 11.18
N PRO A 712 11.33 35.88 11.51
CA PRO A 712 9.95 35.39 11.58
C PRO A 712 9.34 35.06 10.20
N PRO A 713 8.25 34.25 10.15
CA PRO A 713 7.54 33.93 8.90
C PRO A 713 7.07 35.19 8.14
N SER A 714 7.03 35.11 6.80
CA SER A 714 6.70 36.28 5.97
C SER A 714 5.29 36.82 6.25
N SER A 715 5.18 38.12 6.53
CA SER A 715 3.90 38.81 6.76
C SER A 715 3.11 39.12 5.49
N GLN A 716 3.67 38.80 4.31
CA GLN A 716 2.96 38.91 3.03
C GLN A 716 1.91 37.81 2.84
N ALA A 717 2.03 36.69 3.57
CA ALA A 717 1.10 35.57 3.49
C ALA A 717 -0.18 35.87 4.28
N VAL A 718 -1.27 36.12 3.55
CA VAL A 718 -2.57 36.53 4.11
C VAL A 718 -3.72 35.58 3.71
N TRP A 719 -3.42 34.54 2.95
CA TRP A 719 -4.39 33.56 2.47
C TRP A 719 -4.83 32.59 3.57
N SER A 720 -6.11 32.50 3.85
CA SER A 720 -6.65 31.51 4.79
C SER A 720 -6.94 30.16 4.12
N GLY A 721 -7.44 30.16 2.88
CA GLY A 721 -7.96 29.01 2.15
C GLY A 721 -9.41 28.68 2.46
N ILE A 722 -10.13 29.57 3.18
CA ILE A 722 -11.50 29.32 3.65
C ILE A 722 -12.52 30.11 2.82
N ASP A 723 -12.25 31.40 2.56
CA ASP A 723 -13.12 32.30 1.82
C ASP A 723 -12.30 33.01 0.74
N LEU A 724 -12.50 32.60 -0.52
CA LEU A 724 -11.73 33.07 -1.66
C LEU A 724 -11.83 34.59 -1.84
N ALA A 725 -13.04 35.16 -1.71
CA ALA A 725 -13.26 36.58 -1.93
C ALA A 725 -12.54 37.42 -0.85
N ARG A 726 -12.63 36.98 0.41
CA ARG A 726 -11.91 37.60 1.53
C ARG A 726 -10.40 37.47 1.41
N ASP A 727 -9.91 36.30 1.03
CA ASP A 727 -8.48 36.04 0.88
C ASP A 727 -7.90 36.90 -0.24
N LEU A 728 -8.52 36.92 -1.42
CA LEU A 728 -8.08 37.76 -2.54
C LEU A 728 -8.17 39.26 -2.22
N SER A 729 -9.19 39.69 -1.48
CA SER A 729 -9.27 41.07 -0.97
C SER A 729 -8.09 41.41 -0.06
N SER A 730 -7.74 40.49 0.85
CA SER A 730 -6.60 40.63 1.75
C SER A 730 -5.27 40.65 0.99
N VAL A 731 -5.12 39.81 -0.02
CA VAL A 731 -3.95 39.77 -0.92
C VAL A 731 -3.83 41.10 -1.68
N LEU A 732 -4.93 41.63 -2.25
CA LEU A 732 -4.92 42.92 -2.95
C LEU A 732 -4.45 44.05 -2.02
N ALA A 733 -5.05 44.16 -0.84
CA ALA A 733 -4.68 45.16 0.16
C ALA A 733 -3.20 45.05 0.56
N ARG A 734 -2.75 43.82 0.84
CA ARG A 734 -1.38 43.54 1.29
C ARG A 734 -0.36 43.86 0.20
N ARG A 735 -0.60 43.45 -1.05
CA ARG A 735 0.32 43.71 -2.17
C ARG A 735 0.42 45.19 -2.50
N VAL A 736 -0.68 45.95 -2.40
CA VAL A 736 -0.63 47.42 -2.55
C VAL A 736 0.26 48.05 -1.47
N LEU A 737 0.18 47.57 -0.22
CA LEU A 737 1.06 48.04 0.87
C LEU A 737 2.52 47.64 0.66
N ASP A 738 2.79 46.38 0.31
CA ASP A 738 4.16 45.87 0.14
C ASP A 738 4.86 46.51 -1.07
N SER A 739 4.11 46.84 -2.13
CA SER A 739 4.60 47.55 -3.32
C SER A 739 4.60 49.08 -3.20
N ALA A 740 4.40 49.66 -2.00
CA ALA A 740 4.27 51.11 -1.83
C ALA A 740 5.48 51.92 -2.35
N LYS A 741 6.67 51.29 -2.37
CA LYS A 741 7.93 51.89 -2.88
C LYS A 741 8.19 51.58 -4.36
N ASP A 742 7.45 50.65 -4.95
CA ASP A 742 7.70 50.17 -6.31
C ASP A 742 7.21 51.17 -7.36
N VAL A 743 7.77 51.13 -8.58
CA VAL A 743 7.37 52.01 -9.69
C VAL A 743 5.90 51.88 -10.07
N ARG A 744 5.34 50.68 -9.87
CA ARG A 744 3.93 50.37 -10.06
C ARG A 744 3.46 49.34 -9.03
N PRO A 745 2.16 49.27 -8.73
CA PRO A 745 1.64 48.26 -7.82
C PRO A 745 1.88 46.82 -8.30
N ALA A 746 2.15 45.91 -7.37
CA ALA A 746 2.52 44.53 -7.67
C ALA A 746 1.31 43.59 -7.94
N PHE A 747 0.40 43.96 -8.85
CA PHE A 747 -0.74 43.13 -9.28
C PHE A 747 -0.76 42.80 -10.78
N VAL A 748 0.37 42.98 -11.47
CA VAL A 748 0.51 42.68 -12.90
C VAL A 748 0.79 41.18 -13.12
N GLY A 749 -0.11 40.52 -13.85
CA GLY A 749 0.00 39.12 -14.27
C GLY A 749 0.80 38.90 -15.55
N ARG A 750 1.34 37.68 -15.72
CA ARG A 750 1.79 37.21 -17.03
C ARG A 750 0.60 36.76 -17.89
N CYS A 751 -0.36 36.09 -17.27
CA CYS A 751 -1.61 35.66 -17.88
C CYS A 751 -2.73 36.60 -17.44
N SER A 752 -3.79 36.63 -18.24
CA SER A 752 -5.00 37.40 -17.98
C SER A 752 -6.24 36.50 -18.07
N ALA A 753 -7.34 37.00 -17.51
CA ALA A 753 -8.67 36.45 -17.68
C ALA A 753 -9.54 37.41 -18.51
N ARG A 754 -10.40 36.84 -19.34
CA ARG A 754 -11.43 37.56 -20.11
C ARG A 754 -12.42 38.22 -19.18
N LEU A 755 -12.90 39.40 -19.58
CA LEU A 755 -13.88 40.17 -18.82
C LEU A 755 -15.12 39.35 -18.46
N ARG A 756 -15.64 38.57 -19.42
CA ARG A 756 -16.81 37.68 -19.19
C ARG A 756 -16.60 36.71 -18.03
N THR A 757 -15.41 36.13 -17.93
CA THR A 757 -15.06 35.17 -16.87
C THR A 757 -14.95 35.87 -15.51
N ILE A 758 -14.39 37.08 -15.49
CA ILE A 758 -14.31 37.89 -14.26
C ILE A 758 -15.70 38.35 -13.80
N LEU A 759 -16.59 38.70 -14.73
CA LEU A 759 -17.97 39.05 -14.40
C LEU A 759 -18.75 37.85 -13.86
N ALA A 760 -18.56 36.65 -14.41
CA ALA A 760 -19.13 35.42 -13.86
C ALA A 760 -18.65 35.17 -12.42
N PHE A 761 -17.36 35.37 -12.14
CA PHE A 761 -16.82 35.32 -10.78
C PHE A 761 -17.45 36.36 -9.85
N LEU A 762 -17.60 37.60 -10.32
CA LEU A 762 -18.19 38.70 -9.56
C LEU A 762 -19.65 38.40 -9.17
N ARG A 763 -20.40 37.75 -10.08
CA ARG A 763 -21.79 37.29 -9.86
C ARG A 763 -21.89 36.04 -8.99
N GLY A 764 -20.76 35.41 -8.64
CA GLY A 764 -20.74 34.18 -7.84
C GLY A 764 -21.18 32.93 -8.59
N GLU A 765 -21.02 32.92 -9.91
CA GLU A 765 -21.43 31.81 -10.79
C GLU A 765 -20.38 30.68 -10.87
N LEU A 766 -19.19 30.87 -10.30
CA LEU A 766 -18.06 29.94 -10.37
C LEU A 766 -17.77 29.26 -9.02
N ASP A 767 -17.11 28.10 -9.06
CA ASP A 767 -16.74 27.37 -7.83
C ASP A 767 -15.49 27.98 -7.15
N ASP A 768 -15.72 28.77 -6.11
CA ASP A 768 -14.66 29.39 -5.31
C ASP A 768 -13.68 28.37 -4.69
N ARG A 769 -14.15 27.18 -4.28
CA ARG A 769 -13.26 26.16 -3.69
C ARG A 769 -12.32 25.59 -4.73
N ARG A 770 -12.83 25.36 -5.95
CA ARG A 770 -12.03 24.91 -7.08
C ARG A 770 -11.01 25.97 -7.49
N ILE A 771 -11.42 27.24 -7.61
CA ILE A 771 -10.50 28.36 -7.92
C ILE A 771 -9.40 28.45 -6.85
N ALA A 772 -9.75 28.42 -5.56
CA ALA A 772 -8.76 28.49 -4.47
C ALA A 772 -7.72 27.36 -4.57
N ARG A 773 -8.16 26.12 -4.81
CA ARG A 773 -7.29 24.95 -4.97
C ARG A 773 -6.36 25.09 -6.19
N LEU A 774 -6.89 25.57 -7.32
CA LEU A 774 -6.11 25.79 -8.55
C LEU A 774 -5.12 26.95 -8.40
N VAL A 775 -5.49 28.02 -7.68
CA VAL A 775 -4.59 29.15 -7.40
C VAL A 775 -3.39 28.68 -6.59
N GLU A 776 -3.59 27.87 -5.55
CA GLU A 776 -2.49 27.28 -4.76
C GLU A 776 -1.58 26.40 -5.63
N ALA A 777 -2.17 25.55 -6.47
CA ALA A 777 -1.47 24.65 -7.38
C ALA A 777 -0.61 25.41 -8.41
N LEU A 778 -1.21 26.35 -9.14
CA LEU A 778 -0.56 27.10 -10.22
C LEU A 778 0.46 28.11 -9.68
N SER A 779 0.38 28.48 -8.39
CA SER A 779 1.38 29.34 -7.75
C SER A 779 2.73 28.66 -7.51
N LEU A 780 2.80 27.32 -7.61
CA LEU A 780 4.08 26.59 -7.61
C LEU A 780 4.90 26.84 -8.88
N ILE A 781 4.25 27.26 -9.97
CA ILE A 781 4.88 27.59 -11.25
C ILE A 781 5.55 28.96 -11.16
N ASP A 782 6.78 29.03 -11.66
CA ASP A 782 7.56 30.27 -11.78
C ASP A 782 7.19 30.99 -13.08
N TRP A 783 6.20 31.88 -13.01
CA TRP A 783 5.67 32.63 -14.15
C TRP A 783 6.60 33.73 -14.70
N ARG A 784 7.86 33.79 -14.25
CA ARG A 784 8.86 34.73 -14.78
C ARG A 784 9.34 34.26 -16.17
N PRO A 785 9.59 35.19 -17.11
CA PRO A 785 10.07 34.81 -18.44
C PRO A 785 11.45 34.16 -18.37
N SER A 786 11.58 32.96 -18.93
CA SER A 786 12.88 32.41 -19.27
C SER A 786 13.53 33.30 -20.35
N VAL A 787 14.86 33.44 -20.29
CA VAL A 787 15.64 34.26 -21.22
C VAL A 787 15.67 33.55 -22.58
N ARG A 788 14.57 33.57 -23.34
CA ARG A 788 14.47 33.28 -24.78
C ARG A 788 13.14 33.84 -25.30
N ARG A 789 13.26 34.83 -26.19
CA ARG A 789 12.16 35.53 -26.90
C ARG A 789 11.26 34.53 -27.62
N THR A 790 9.95 34.83 -27.68
CA THR A 790 9.26 35.27 -28.90
C THR A 790 7.95 35.92 -28.46
N GLU A 791 7.74 37.18 -28.82
CA GLU A 791 6.42 37.81 -28.75
C GLU A 791 5.52 37.04 -29.73
N ILE A 792 4.68 36.15 -29.20
CA ILE A 792 3.60 35.57 -30.00
C ILE A 792 2.62 36.72 -30.24
N ASN A 793 2.71 37.30 -31.43
CA ASN A 793 1.71 38.19 -31.99
C ASN A 793 0.45 37.36 -32.29
N ASP A 794 -0.39 37.14 -31.28
CA ASP A 794 -1.77 36.69 -31.53
C ASP A 794 -2.60 37.88 -32.01
N ARG A 795 -2.43 38.17 -33.32
CA ARG A 795 -3.45 38.81 -34.13
C ARG A 795 -4.46 37.73 -34.53
N GLN A 796 -5.47 37.52 -33.70
CA GLN A 796 -6.74 36.93 -34.15
C GLN A 796 -7.80 38.04 -34.17
N GLU A 797 -8.51 38.10 -35.29
CA GLU A 797 -9.52 39.08 -35.62
C GLU A 797 -10.71 39.02 -34.65
N SER A 798 -11.17 40.19 -34.24
CA SER A 798 -12.29 40.40 -33.34
C SER A 798 -13.61 40.11 -34.05
N GLY A 799 -14.26 39.00 -33.70
CA GLY A 799 -15.72 38.92 -33.76
C GLY A 799 -16.32 39.91 -32.75
N GLN A 800 -17.29 40.70 -33.18
CA GLN A 800 -18.12 41.50 -32.26
C GLN A 800 -18.98 40.54 -31.42
N GLU A 801 -18.46 40.05 -30.30
CA GLU A 801 -19.28 39.40 -29.26
C GLU A 801 -20.11 40.49 -28.55
N GLU A 802 -21.41 40.24 -28.37
CA GLU A 802 -22.27 41.03 -27.48
C GLU A 802 -21.68 40.97 -26.05
N LEU A 803 -21.26 42.13 -25.54
CA LEU A 803 -20.65 42.26 -24.22
C LEU A 803 -21.74 42.46 -23.17
N ASP A 804 -21.74 41.62 -22.12
CA ASP A 804 -22.53 41.82 -20.91
C ASP A 804 -22.34 43.25 -20.35
N PRO A 805 -23.38 43.89 -19.78
CA PRO A 805 -23.24 45.18 -19.14
C PRO A 805 -22.27 45.10 -17.95
N VAL A 806 -21.19 45.89 -18.01
CA VAL A 806 -20.15 45.90 -16.97
C VAL A 806 -20.61 46.74 -15.78
N PRO A 807 -20.58 46.22 -14.54
CA PRO A 807 -20.89 47.02 -13.35
C PRO A 807 -19.93 48.20 -13.22
N VAL A 808 -20.48 49.41 -13.08
CA VAL A 808 -19.73 50.67 -12.98
C VAL A 808 -18.70 50.62 -11.83
N ALA A 809 -19.05 49.99 -10.70
CA ALA A 809 -18.15 49.81 -9.56
C ALA A 809 -16.88 49.03 -9.93
N TYR A 810 -17.01 47.93 -10.68
CA TYR A 810 -15.89 47.15 -11.17
C TYR A 810 -15.09 47.93 -12.22
N ALA A 811 -15.79 48.50 -13.22
CA ALA A 811 -15.15 49.23 -14.30
C ALA A 811 -14.32 50.43 -13.80
N ALA A 812 -14.84 51.20 -12.84
CA ALA A 812 -14.16 52.36 -12.27
C ALA A 812 -12.90 51.95 -11.52
N VAL A 813 -13.00 51.01 -10.58
CA VAL A 813 -11.86 50.62 -9.76
C VAL A 813 -10.81 49.89 -10.61
N ARG A 814 -11.22 48.94 -11.47
CA ARG A 814 -10.27 48.22 -12.32
C ARG A 814 -9.57 49.16 -13.29
N SER A 815 -10.27 50.12 -13.91
CA SER A 815 -9.64 51.12 -14.79
C SER A 815 -8.61 51.98 -14.05
N LEU A 816 -8.87 52.34 -12.80
CA LEU A 816 -7.88 53.05 -11.97
C LEU A 816 -6.62 52.21 -11.75
N LEU A 817 -6.79 50.91 -11.50
CA LEU A 817 -5.66 49.98 -11.32
C LEU A 817 -4.85 49.81 -12.60
N GLU A 818 -5.49 49.68 -13.77
CA GLU A 818 -4.78 49.61 -15.06
C GLU A 818 -3.93 50.86 -15.30
N VAL A 819 -4.51 52.05 -15.08
CA VAL A 819 -3.79 53.33 -15.21
C VAL A 819 -2.63 53.43 -14.22
N ALA A 820 -2.77 52.87 -13.01
CA ALA A 820 -1.70 52.84 -12.02
C ALA A 820 -0.60 51.81 -12.34
N SER A 821 -0.91 50.78 -13.13
CA SER A 821 0.03 49.71 -13.54
C SER A 821 0.76 49.97 -14.85
N ASP A 822 0.25 50.88 -15.68
CA ASP A 822 0.93 51.30 -16.90
C ASP A 822 2.22 52.07 -16.55
N LEU A 823 3.35 51.66 -17.15
CA LEU A 823 4.63 52.34 -16.95
C LEU A 823 4.57 53.75 -17.56
N PRO A 824 5.11 54.78 -16.88
CA PRO A 824 5.27 56.09 -17.51
C PRO A 824 6.12 55.95 -18.77
N ARG A 825 5.63 56.43 -19.93
CA ARG A 825 6.49 56.54 -21.12
C ARG A 825 7.66 57.47 -20.75
N ALA A 826 8.88 56.97 -20.91
CA ALA A 826 10.08 57.78 -20.73
C ALA A 826 10.10 58.89 -21.78
N GLU A 827 9.64 60.09 -21.42
CA GLU A 827 10.00 61.30 -22.16
C GLU A 827 11.46 61.63 -21.80
N PRO A 828 12.37 61.83 -22.78
CA PRO A 828 13.81 61.91 -22.53
C PRO A 828 14.31 63.06 -21.63
N ASN A 829 13.45 63.89 -21.03
CA ASN A 829 13.88 65.11 -20.32
C ASN A 829 12.95 65.58 -19.18
N LYS A 830 12.11 64.72 -18.60
CA LYS A 830 11.36 65.06 -17.37
C LYS A 830 11.83 64.21 -16.20
N ALA A 831 12.17 64.88 -15.09
CA ALA A 831 12.36 64.22 -13.81
C ALA A 831 11.11 63.36 -13.52
N VAL A 832 11.31 62.05 -13.37
CA VAL A 832 10.26 61.15 -12.90
C VAL A 832 9.86 61.65 -11.52
N GLU A 833 8.65 62.21 -11.38
CA GLU A 833 8.11 62.57 -10.08
C GLU A 833 8.22 61.35 -9.15
N GLN A 834 8.97 61.49 -8.05
CA GLN A 834 9.17 60.40 -7.08
C GLN A 834 7.86 59.96 -6.43
N THR A 835 6.83 60.82 -6.47
CA THR A 835 5.42 60.49 -6.18
C THR A 835 4.71 60.00 -7.44
N GLY A 836 5.10 58.82 -7.93
CA GLY A 836 4.36 58.12 -8.98
C GLY A 836 2.91 57.80 -8.57
N PRO A 837 2.12 57.12 -9.44
CA PRO A 837 0.72 56.71 -9.18
C PRO A 837 0.47 55.94 -7.86
N ARG A 838 1.53 55.57 -7.14
CA ARG A 838 1.68 55.03 -5.78
C ARG A 838 0.64 55.53 -4.74
N ALA A 839 0.39 56.84 -4.64
CA ALA A 839 -0.56 57.40 -3.67
C ALA A 839 -2.04 57.36 -4.12
N LYS A 840 -2.29 56.94 -5.37
CA LYS A 840 -3.60 57.11 -6.01
C LYS A 840 -4.55 55.94 -5.75
N VAL A 841 -4.07 54.71 -5.61
CA VAL A 841 -4.96 53.54 -5.44
C VAL A 841 -5.16 53.10 -3.98
N GLN A 842 -4.25 53.50 -3.07
CA GLN A 842 -4.23 52.98 -1.70
C GLN A 842 -5.54 53.26 -0.94
N ARG A 843 -6.06 54.48 -1.02
CA ARG A 843 -7.34 54.83 -0.37
C ARG A 843 -8.50 54.04 -0.96
N THR A 844 -8.58 53.96 -2.30
CA THR A 844 -9.62 53.22 -3.02
C THR A 844 -9.64 51.76 -2.60
N ILE A 845 -8.47 51.11 -2.58
CA ILE A 845 -8.33 49.71 -2.17
C ILE A 845 -8.61 49.52 -0.69
N ALA A 846 -8.20 50.44 0.19
CA ALA A 846 -8.51 50.35 1.62
C ALA A 846 -10.02 50.42 1.92
N LEU A 847 -10.76 51.23 1.16
CA LEU A 847 -12.23 51.27 1.21
C LEU A 847 -12.82 49.96 0.68
N LEU A 848 -12.39 49.52 -0.50
CA LEU A 848 -12.90 48.30 -1.13
C LEU A 848 -12.67 47.04 -0.30
N SER A 849 -11.53 46.96 0.39
CA SER A 849 -11.12 45.81 1.20
C SER A 849 -11.99 45.61 2.45
N ARG A 850 -12.86 46.58 2.78
CA ARG A 850 -13.87 46.43 3.85
C ARG A 850 -15.01 45.50 3.45
N GLN A 851 -15.23 45.26 2.16
CA GLN A 851 -16.27 44.35 1.64
C GLN A 851 -17.70 44.75 2.06
N GLU A 852 -17.93 46.03 2.32
CA GLU A 852 -19.23 46.58 2.70
C GLU A 852 -19.82 47.39 1.53
N PRO A 853 -21.12 47.28 1.22
CA PRO A 853 -21.78 48.04 0.15
C PRO A 853 -21.46 49.54 0.14
N ARG A 854 -21.56 50.19 1.31
CA ARG A 854 -21.29 51.64 1.45
C ARG A 854 -19.83 51.97 1.13
N MET A 855 -18.90 51.12 1.55
CA MET A 855 -17.48 51.31 1.30
C MET A 855 -17.12 51.03 -0.17
N ALA A 856 -17.79 50.07 -0.82
CA ALA A 856 -17.66 49.81 -2.25
C ALA A 856 -18.17 50.99 -3.10
N THR A 857 -19.29 51.60 -2.72
CA THR A 857 -19.78 52.85 -3.34
C THR A 857 -18.78 53.98 -3.15
N ALA A 858 -18.27 54.19 -1.93
CA ALA A 858 -17.26 55.22 -1.66
C ALA A 858 -15.95 55.00 -2.45
N ALA A 859 -15.51 53.74 -2.57
CA ALA A 859 -14.34 53.37 -3.39
C ALA A 859 -14.60 53.68 -4.87
N THR A 860 -15.80 53.39 -5.38
CA THR A 860 -16.19 53.68 -6.77
C THR A 860 -16.13 55.17 -7.07
N VAL A 861 -16.69 56.00 -6.19
CA VAL A 861 -16.66 57.46 -6.32
C VAL A 861 -15.23 58.00 -6.26
N ASP A 862 -14.42 57.53 -5.30
CA ASP A 862 -13.00 57.90 -5.21
C ASP A 862 -12.23 57.49 -6.47
N ALA A 863 -12.52 56.33 -7.05
CA ALA A 863 -11.91 55.87 -8.29
C ALA A 863 -12.25 56.75 -9.50
N LEU A 864 -13.54 57.06 -9.70
CA LEU A 864 -13.99 57.93 -10.79
C LEU A 864 -13.40 59.34 -10.67
N HIS A 865 -13.37 59.91 -9.46
CA HIS A 865 -12.74 61.21 -9.21
C HIS A 865 -11.25 61.20 -9.57
N ARG A 866 -10.53 60.13 -9.24
CA ARG A 866 -9.10 60.02 -9.59
C ARG A 866 -8.89 59.83 -11.08
N LEU A 867 -9.72 59.03 -11.73
CA LEU A 867 -9.66 58.84 -13.19
C LEU A 867 -9.95 60.13 -13.94
N ALA A 868 -10.87 60.97 -13.45
CA ALA A 868 -11.11 62.30 -13.99
C ALA A 868 -9.87 63.23 -13.89
N ILE A 869 -8.97 63.00 -12.94
CA ILE A 869 -7.71 63.76 -12.79
C ILE A 869 -6.58 63.17 -13.62
N VAL A 870 -6.40 61.84 -13.60
CA VAL A 870 -5.25 61.16 -14.23
C VAL A 870 -5.46 60.90 -15.72
N ALA A 871 -6.70 60.97 -16.18
CA ALA A 871 -7.14 60.69 -17.54
C ALA A 871 -6.96 59.22 -17.99
N VAL A 872 -8.00 58.68 -18.64
CA VAL A 872 -8.02 57.32 -19.20
C VAL A 872 -7.78 57.35 -20.71
N PRO A 873 -7.23 56.30 -21.33
CA PRO A 873 -7.14 56.20 -22.79
C PRO A 873 -8.53 56.31 -23.44
N ASN A 874 -8.65 57.07 -24.53
CA ASN A 874 -9.94 57.19 -25.22
C ASN A 874 -10.32 55.87 -25.90
N PRO A 875 -11.48 55.23 -25.58
CA PRO A 875 -11.88 53.95 -26.14
C PRO A 875 -12.75 54.05 -27.41
N TYR A 876 -13.02 55.27 -27.89
CA TYR A 876 -13.94 55.55 -29.00
C TYR A 876 -13.20 55.77 -30.31
N GLY A 877 -13.30 54.79 -31.23
CA GLY A 877 -12.81 54.88 -32.62
C GLY A 877 -11.31 55.19 -32.77
N GLU A 878 -10.77 55.16 -33.99
CA GLU A 878 -9.45 55.74 -34.24
C GLU A 878 -9.50 57.26 -34.39
N GLU A 879 -10.54 57.79 -35.02
CA GLU A 879 -10.70 59.22 -35.29
C GLU A 879 -10.81 60.03 -34.00
N SER A 880 -11.71 59.64 -33.09
CA SER A 880 -11.85 60.33 -31.79
C SER A 880 -10.60 60.17 -30.91
N ARG A 881 -9.86 59.05 -31.03
CA ARG A 881 -8.54 58.87 -30.37
C ARG A 881 -7.47 59.83 -30.91
N ARG A 882 -7.49 60.16 -32.21
CA ARG A 882 -6.55 61.12 -32.81
C ARG A 882 -6.81 62.54 -32.31
N GLU A 883 -8.08 62.92 -32.20
CA GLU A 883 -8.47 64.24 -31.68
C GLU A 883 -8.19 64.38 -30.19
N LYS A 884 -8.57 63.37 -29.41
CA LYS A 884 -8.49 63.40 -27.96
C LYS A 884 -7.98 62.05 -27.44
N PRO A 885 -6.66 61.86 -27.31
CA PRO A 885 -6.07 60.56 -26.99
C PRO A 885 -6.37 60.10 -25.55
N ARG A 886 -6.64 61.03 -24.62
CA ARG A 886 -7.02 60.73 -23.24
C ARG A 886 -8.27 61.52 -22.83
N LEU A 887 -9.16 60.86 -22.08
CA LEU A 887 -10.41 61.42 -21.56
C LEU A 887 -10.26 61.77 -20.07
N ALA A 888 -10.71 62.96 -19.66
CA ALA A 888 -10.52 63.50 -18.31
C ALA A 888 -11.68 64.42 -17.89
N GLY A 889 -11.75 64.78 -16.61
CA GLY A 889 -12.72 65.74 -16.09
C GLY A 889 -14.16 65.36 -16.41
N ARG A 890 -14.82 66.17 -17.25
CA ARG A 890 -16.23 65.99 -17.65
C ARG A 890 -16.47 64.79 -18.56
N ASP A 891 -15.43 64.18 -19.11
CA ASP A 891 -15.56 62.98 -19.95
C ASP A 891 -15.79 61.71 -19.13
N VAL A 892 -15.44 61.72 -17.83
CA VAL A 892 -15.62 60.60 -16.92
C VAL A 892 -16.99 60.73 -16.25
N VAL A 893 -17.74 59.63 -16.17
CA VAL A 893 -19.08 59.61 -15.58
C VAL A 893 -19.02 60.06 -14.12
N GLN A 894 -19.91 60.98 -13.74
CA GLN A 894 -20.11 61.38 -12.35
C GLN A 894 -21.24 60.56 -11.74
N VAL A 895 -20.94 59.85 -10.65
CA VAL A 895 -21.90 59.02 -9.94
C VAL A 895 -22.15 59.63 -8.56
N THR A 896 -23.41 59.88 -8.23
CA THR A 896 -23.87 60.41 -6.93
C THR A 896 -23.98 59.29 -5.87
N GLU A 897 -24.23 59.64 -4.61
CA GLU A 897 -24.41 58.70 -3.47
C GLU A 897 -25.54 57.66 -3.66
N SER A 898 -26.31 57.73 -4.75
CA SER A 898 -27.38 56.81 -5.14
C SER A 898 -26.93 55.52 -5.81
N LEU A 899 -25.61 55.31 -6.03
CA LEU A 899 -25.10 54.03 -6.53
C LEU A 899 -25.24 52.94 -5.46
N ILE A 900 -26.09 51.97 -5.75
CA ILE A 900 -26.28 50.79 -4.92
C ILE A 900 -25.37 49.68 -5.44
N VAL A 901 -24.41 49.27 -4.63
CA VAL A 901 -23.66 48.02 -4.82
C VAL A 901 -24.31 46.99 -3.91
N ASP A 902 -24.74 45.86 -4.46
CA ASP A 902 -25.33 44.78 -3.65
C ASP A 902 -24.27 44.12 -2.75
N VAL A 903 -24.73 43.37 -1.74
CA VAL A 903 -23.85 42.77 -0.71
C VAL A 903 -22.89 41.76 -1.31
N ASP A 904 -23.32 40.95 -2.27
CA ASP A 904 -22.51 39.88 -2.84
C ASP A 904 -21.46 40.44 -3.80
N SER A 905 -21.85 41.40 -4.64
CA SER A 905 -20.90 42.19 -5.45
C SER A 905 -19.90 42.92 -4.56
N ALA A 906 -20.32 43.56 -3.48
CA ALA A 906 -19.40 44.28 -2.58
C ALA A 906 -18.36 43.36 -1.94
N ARG A 907 -18.74 42.11 -1.62
CA ARG A 907 -17.82 41.09 -1.09
C ARG A 907 -16.79 40.63 -2.12
N ARG A 908 -17.21 40.45 -3.37
CA ARG A 908 -16.39 39.92 -4.47
C ARG A 908 -15.63 40.99 -5.25
N LEU A 909 -16.00 42.26 -5.14
CA LEU A 909 -15.45 43.34 -5.95
C LEU A 909 -13.94 43.51 -5.78
N ALA A 910 -13.43 43.48 -4.54
CA ALA A 910 -11.99 43.53 -4.28
C ALA A 910 -11.24 42.34 -4.91
N ALA A 911 -11.80 41.15 -4.78
CA ALA A 911 -11.24 39.94 -5.37
C ALA A 911 -11.22 40.00 -6.90
N ALA A 912 -12.33 40.42 -7.52
CA ALA A 912 -12.44 40.55 -8.98
C ALA A 912 -11.46 41.59 -9.54
N VAL A 913 -11.24 42.69 -8.82
CA VAL A 913 -10.30 43.75 -9.20
C VAL A 913 -8.85 43.27 -9.17
N LEU A 914 -8.49 42.32 -8.31
CA LEU A 914 -7.15 41.73 -8.27
C LEU A 914 -6.85 40.86 -9.51
N ILE A 915 -7.86 40.20 -10.08
CA ILE A 915 -7.69 39.30 -11.23
C ILE A 915 -7.14 40.10 -12.43
N PRO A 916 -5.98 39.73 -13.00
CA PRO A 916 -5.45 40.39 -14.19
C PRO A 916 -6.42 40.29 -15.37
N LEU A 917 -6.83 41.43 -15.91
CA LEU A 917 -7.75 41.56 -17.05
C LEU A 917 -7.01 41.46 -18.39
N ASP A 918 -7.66 40.86 -19.38
CA ASP A 918 -7.17 40.87 -20.76
C ASP A 918 -7.07 42.30 -21.32
N TRP A 919 -5.96 42.61 -21.99
CA TRP A 919 -5.73 43.94 -22.54
C TRP A 919 -6.79 44.34 -23.59
N ARG A 920 -7.38 43.35 -24.29
CA ARG A 920 -8.43 43.55 -25.30
C ARG A 920 -9.71 44.13 -24.68
N ASP A 921 -10.00 43.78 -23.43
CA ASP A 921 -11.21 44.19 -22.72
C ASP A 921 -11.09 45.55 -22.01
N ARG A 922 -9.88 46.15 -21.95
CA ARG A 922 -9.64 47.45 -21.31
C ARG A 922 -10.53 48.56 -21.90
N SER A 923 -10.74 48.55 -23.22
CA SER A 923 -11.58 49.56 -23.89
C SER A 923 -13.04 49.47 -23.43
N THR A 924 -13.55 48.27 -23.19
CA THR A 924 -14.92 48.03 -22.69
C THR A 924 -15.10 48.59 -21.28
N LEU A 925 -14.11 48.40 -20.39
CA LEU A 925 -14.14 49.02 -19.07
C LEU A 925 -14.20 50.54 -19.15
N VAL A 926 -13.32 51.14 -19.96
CA VAL A 926 -13.25 52.60 -20.06
C VAL A 926 -14.54 53.17 -20.66
N ARG A 927 -15.16 52.51 -21.65
CA ARG A 927 -16.47 52.90 -22.19
C ARG A 927 -17.55 52.95 -21.11
N SER A 928 -17.52 52.00 -20.18
CA SER A 928 -18.51 51.89 -19.11
C SER A 928 -18.43 53.03 -18.08
N ILE A 929 -17.35 53.82 -18.11
CA ILE A 929 -17.10 54.93 -17.17
C ILE A 929 -16.81 56.27 -17.86
N THR A 930 -16.95 56.35 -19.18
CA THR A 930 -16.72 57.59 -19.96
C THR A 930 -17.90 57.91 -20.87
N LEU A 931 -18.14 59.19 -21.11
CA LEU A 931 -19.22 59.66 -21.99
C LEU A 931 -18.77 59.65 -23.46
N PRO A 932 -19.65 59.24 -24.40
CA PRO A 932 -19.37 59.34 -25.83
C PRO A 932 -19.00 60.77 -26.22
N GLN A 933 -17.90 60.93 -26.97
CA GLN A 933 -17.50 62.23 -27.49
C GLN A 933 -18.22 62.45 -28.83
N THR A 934 -18.96 63.54 -28.97
CA THR A 934 -19.42 64.01 -30.29
C THR A 934 -18.19 64.43 -31.11
N ILE A 935 -17.88 63.68 -32.17
CA ILE A 935 -16.86 64.03 -33.17
C ILE A 935 -17.24 65.39 -33.75
N LYS A 936 -16.28 66.32 -33.83
CA LYS A 936 -16.53 67.67 -34.36
C LYS A 936 -16.29 67.76 -35.85
#